data_AF-A0A7C6ZVF1-F1
#
_entry.id   AF-A0A7C6ZVF1-F1
#
_cell.length_a   1.000
_cell.length_b   1.000
_cell.length_c   1.000
_cell.angle_alpha   90.00
_cell.angle_beta   90.00
_cell.angle_gamma   90.00
#
_symmetry.space_group_name_H-M   'P 1'
#
loop_
_entity.id
_entity.type
_entity.pdbx_description
1 polymer ?
#
loop_
_entity_poly.entity_id
_entity_poly.type
_entity_poly.pdbx_seq_one_letter_code
_entity_poly.pdbx_strand_id
1 'polypeptide(L)'
;MNQNGQAPHAAPYPGIPTTTDGSGAVSWVETHITQGACAYPITSSTVMGGNYAQAVANGQTNLWGEPLVFMEPESEHSSASAAEGFALAGGRVTNFTSGQGLILMKEVLYVISGKRLPVVFHIGARALTSHSLNVHAGHDDIMGVADTGWGMVMARNAQGAADLALICRRAAEDSETPFLNAQDGFLTTHTIENVLLPEPELMKEYIGDPKLKLRNLMDPTRPVMSGVVQNQDSYMKGKIAQRYFYDRVKPALQHAMDEYYRLTGRRYSMVEPYRMEDAEYAIVCMGSMAETAAVTCDYLREQTGLKIGVVHVTVFRPFPGPELVEALKHVRAFAVIERMDNPMGQSNPLTAEIKAAFADALNDAPGYPRVHRLPVIYSGSAGLGSRDVRPGDFIAVAKNMVDNGQRYFVLGIKHELALENSFDPDVRPKTAFSMRGHSVGGYGSVTTNKVIATIVGDLFDLYVQAYPKYGSEKKGLPTTYYLTAAAEPIRTHCELNFVDFVPLNDVNAFNLGNPLKGLQPGGATFIQARQSDPREVWANIPEYARRIIRRNNIRVLYLDAAAIAREVASEPDLQVRMQGIVLLGVFLKATPFLQARQLSQEELMAGVEKSLRKYFGKRSEQVVQDNLTAVRRGYSEVQEIPRAIIEAEEKISVDTNGRLVRDVMHSGVVACHADTPLPKVVKAMADQQISAVVVVDRQGYLEGLVSATDLVRAEASNREFTTLPDILPEHIMTRNVITTTPTEPLADAVNKLIENRIHRLVVVQPENGHSRPVGILSVTDLAQLPIRS
;
A
#
# COMPACT_ATOMS: atom_id res chain seq x y z
N MET A 1 22.71 1.69 20.72
CA MET A 1 24.16 1.47 20.96
C MET A 1 24.81 1.23 19.61
N ASN A 2 25.90 1.92 19.27
CA ASN A 2 26.69 1.57 18.09
C ASN A 2 27.44 0.24 18.33
N GLN A 3 27.86 -0.44 17.26
CA GLN A 3 28.56 -1.74 17.28
C GLN A 3 29.80 -1.80 18.21
N ASN A 4 30.29 -0.65 18.70
CA ASN A 4 31.49 -0.53 19.55
C ASN A 4 31.22 -0.17 21.02
N GLY A 5 29.98 -0.26 21.53
CA GLY A 5 29.72 -0.15 22.97
C GLY A 5 30.01 1.21 23.62
N GLN A 6 30.27 2.27 22.85
CA GLN A 6 30.33 3.65 23.35
C GLN A 6 28.92 4.24 23.45
N ALA A 7 28.66 5.03 24.50
CA ALA A 7 27.47 5.85 24.60
C ALA A 7 27.40 6.78 23.36
N PRO A 8 26.26 6.88 22.66
CA PRO A 8 26.19 7.71 21.47
C PRO A 8 26.45 9.16 21.86
N HIS A 9 27.48 9.77 21.25
CA HIS A 9 27.62 11.22 21.27
C HIS A 9 26.31 11.81 20.75
N ALA A 10 25.68 12.72 21.51
CA ALA A 10 24.48 13.38 21.02
C ALA A 10 24.82 14.09 19.70
N ALA A 11 24.14 13.73 18.62
CA ALA A 11 24.38 14.35 17.32
C ALA A 11 24.11 15.85 17.43
N PRO A 12 24.97 16.73 16.87
CA PRO A 12 24.75 18.18 16.92
C PRO A 12 23.39 18.62 16.39
N TYR A 13 22.89 17.91 15.38
CA TYR A 13 21.64 18.21 14.67
C TYR A 13 20.74 16.97 14.59
N PRO A 14 20.00 16.65 15.66
CA PRO A 14 19.15 15.47 15.71
C PRO A 14 17.98 15.53 14.72
N GLY A 15 17.60 16.71 14.24
CA GLY A 15 16.48 16.97 13.35
C GLY A 15 15.22 17.44 14.09
N ILE A 16 14.33 18.13 13.38
CA ILE A 16 13.06 18.68 13.87
C ILE A 16 11.96 17.61 13.73
N PRO A 17 11.41 17.06 14.83
CA PRO A 17 10.34 16.08 14.75
C PRO A 17 9.08 16.68 14.13
N THR A 18 8.56 16.01 13.10
CA THR A 18 7.28 16.36 12.48
C THR A 18 6.67 15.15 11.79
N THR A 19 5.42 15.29 11.38
CA THR A 19 4.72 14.33 10.54
C THR A 19 4.55 14.95 9.14
N THR A 20 5.12 14.36 8.09
CA THR A 20 5.04 14.88 6.71
C THR A 20 5.26 13.78 5.68
N ASP A 21 4.92 14.04 4.42
CA ASP A 21 5.21 13.13 3.30
C ASP A 21 6.54 13.45 2.61
N GLY A 22 7.04 12.54 1.76
CA GLY A 22 8.32 12.71 1.08
C GLY A 22 8.37 13.96 0.17
N SER A 23 7.23 14.40 -0.37
CA SER A 23 7.16 15.66 -1.13
C SER A 23 7.34 16.88 -0.22
N GLY A 24 6.64 16.92 0.91
CA GLY A 24 6.77 17.97 1.91
C GLY A 24 8.18 18.06 2.49
N ALA A 25 8.82 16.91 2.72
CA ALA A 25 10.17 16.82 3.25
C ALA A 25 11.23 17.37 2.27
N VAL A 26 11.09 17.08 0.97
CA VAL A 26 11.94 17.66 -0.08
C VAL A 26 11.71 19.17 -0.22
N SER A 27 10.45 19.63 -0.24
CA SER A 27 10.13 21.06 -0.32
C SER A 27 10.69 21.85 0.87
N TRP A 28 10.70 21.25 2.07
CA TRP A 28 11.35 21.84 3.24
C TRP A 28 12.83 22.13 2.96
N VAL A 29 13.58 21.14 2.48
CA VAL A 29 15.01 21.33 2.18
C VAL A 29 15.21 22.40 1.10
N GLU A 30 14.53 22.25 -0.04
CA GLU A 30 14.82 23.05 -1.23
C GLU A 30 14.42 24.53 -1.08
N THR A 31 13.32 24.82 -0.36
CA THR A 31 12.92 26.22 -0.09
C THR A 31 13.86 26.95 0.87
N HIS A 32 14.66 26.23 1.66
CA HIS A 32 15.67 26.83 2.53
C HIS A 32 17.00 27.03 1.81
N ILE A 33 17.40 26.13 0.92
CA ILE A 33 18.78 26.10 0.41
C ILE A 33 18.96 26.60 -1.03
N THR A 34 17.89 26.85 -1.79
CA THR A 34 18.01 27.25 -3.21
C THR A 34 17.62 28.70 -3.45
N GLN A 35 17.91 29.22 -4.65
CA GLN A 35 17.46 30.54 -5.11
C GLN A 35 16.25 30.43 -6.04
N GLY A 36 16.08 29.29 -6.72
CA GLY A 36 14.95 29.12 -7.63
C GLY A 36 14.58 27.68 -7.90
N ALA A 37 13.34 27.50 -8.37
CA ALA A 37 12.86 26.26 -8.93
C ALA A 37 12.25 26.52 -10.31
N CYS A 38 12.63 25.70 -11.30
CA CYS A 38 11.98 25.64 -12.60
C CYS A 38 11.26 24.31 -12.67
N ALA A 39 9.93 24.29 -12.77
CA ALA A 39 9.17 23.04 -12.75
C ALA A 39 7.94 23.12 -13.64
N TYR A 40 7.45 21.96 -14.07
CA TYR A 40 6.19 21.81 -14.80
C TYR A 40 5.33 20.76 -14.09
N PRO A 41 4.01 20.96 -13.96
CA PRO A 41 3.18 20.08 -13.14
C PRO A 41 2.99 18.70 -13.77
N ILE A 42 3.53 17.67 -13.11
CA ILE A 42 3.26 16.27 -13.41
C ILE A 42 3.09 15.44 -12.14
N THR A 43 2.03 14.62 -12.06
CA THR A 43 1.84 13.70 -10.92
C THR A 43 2.96 12.65 -10.95
N SER A 44 3.64 12.32 -9.84
CA SER A 44 3.36 12.65 -8.44
C SER A 44 4.24 13.77 -7.86
N SER A 45 5.05 14.47 -8.67
CA SER A 45 5.93 15.56 -8.21
C SER A 45 5.24 16.92 -8.07
N THR A 46 4.02 17.09 -8.58
CA THR A 46 3.27 18.36 -8.54
C THR A 46 3.24 19.01 -7.15
N VAL A 47 3.13 18.20 -6.08
CA VAL A 47 3.10 18.70 -4.69
C VAL A 47 4.40 19.43 -4.33
N MET A 48 5.55 18.92 -4.77
CA MET A 48 6.84 19.55 -4.49
C MET A 48 6.95 20.95 -5.13
N GLY A 49 6.56 21.06 -6.41
CA GLY A 49 6.52 22.33 -7.13
C GLY A 49 5.51 23.31 -6.55
N GLY A 50 4.30 22.83 -6.22
CA GLY A 50 3.25 23.65 -5.60
C GLY A 50 3.65 24.21 -4.23
N ASN A 51 4.31 23.41 -3.39
CA ASN A 51 4.83 23.85 -2.10
C ASN A 51 5.91 24.94 -2.27
N TYR A 52 6.81 24.78 -3.25
CA TYR A 52 7.84 25.78 -3.53
C TYR A 52 7.22 27.09 -4.08
N ALA A 53 6.28 26.99 -5.02
CA ALA A 53 5.54 28.13 -5.53
C ALA A 53 4.78 28.88 -4.43
N GLN A 54 4.21 28.15 -3.46
CA GLN A 54 3.58 28.73 -2.28
C GLN A 54 4.57 29.46 -1.38
N ALA A 55 5.79 28.93 -1.19
CA ALA A 55 6.85 29.59 -0.44
C ALA A 55 7.24 30.94 -1.09
N VAL A 56 7.38 30.95 -2.42
CA VAL A 56 7.61 32.18 -3.21
C VAL A 56 6.47 33.18 -3.02
N ALA A 57 5.21 32.73 -3.17
CA ALA A 57 4.04 33.59 -2.99
C ALA A 57 3.92 34.20 -1.59
N ASN A 58 4.45 33.51 -0.57
CA ASN A 58 4.50 33.99 0.81
C ASN A 58 5.68 34.93 1.09
N GLY A 59 6.52 35.25 0.10
CA GLY A 59 7.69 36.11 0.27
C GLY A 59 8.82 35.46 1.07
N GLN A 60 8.90 34.13 1.10
CA GLN A 60 9.96 33.42 1.79
C GLN A 60 11.33 33.71 1.15
N THR A 61 12.35 33.82 1.98
CA THR A 61 13.76 33.91 1.57
C THR A 61 14.50 32.63 1.96
N ASN A 62 15.59 32.34 1.26
CA ASN A 62 16.48 31.23 1.60
C ASN A 62 17.35 31.56 2.84
N LEU A 63 18.19 30.62 3.28
CA LEU A 63 19.07 30.78 4.47
C LEU A 63 20.13 31.90 4.38
N TRP A 64 20.32 32.48 3.19
CA TRP A 64 21.20 33.62 2.91
C TRP A 64 20.44 34.92 2.66
N GLY A 65 19.12 34.94 2.92
CA GLY A 65 18.29 36.14 2.81
C GLY A 65 17.91 36.52 1.38
N GLU A 66 18.10 35.61 0.41
CA GLU A 66 17.75 35.86 -0.99
C GLU A 66 16.29 35.46 -1.25
N PRO A 67 15.52 36.26 -2.00
CA PRO A 67 14.15 35.91 -2.36
C PRO A 67 14.11 34.69 -3.29
N LEU A 68 13.17 33.78 -3.03
CA LEU A 68 12.96 32.61 -3.87
C LEU A 68 12.28 32.97 -5.20
N VAL A 69 12.65 32.27 -6.28
CA VAL A 69 12.00 32.40 -7.60
C VAL A 69 11.37 31.06 -8.03
N PHE A 70 10.15 31.10 -8.56
CA PHE A 70 9.53 29.93 -9.19
C PHE A 70 9.18 30.25 -10.65
N MET A 71 9.57 29.37 -11.56
CA MET A 71 9.25 29.49 -12.99
C MET A 71 8.52 28.23 -13.46
N GLU A 72 7.36 28.43 -14.09
CA GLU A 72 6.57 27.40 -14.75
C GLU A 72 6.55 27.63 -16.27
N PRO A 73 7.42 26.94 -17.03
CA PRO A 73 7.40 26.98 -18.48
C PRO A 73 6.25 26.18 -19.10
N GLU A 74 6.25 25.98 -20.41
CA GLU A 74 5.21 25.27 -21.15
C GLU A 74 5.36 23.74 -21.15
N SER A 75 6.52 23.20 -20.75
CA SER A 75 6.79 21.75 -20.70
C SER A 75 7.94 21.40 -19.74
N GLU A 76 8.12 20.11 -19.45
CA GLU A 76 9.28 19.59 -18.71
C GLU A 76 10.60 19.79 -19.44
N HIS A 77 10.62 19.70 -20.77
CA HIS A 77 11.82 20.01 -21.56
C HIS A 77 12.28 21.46 -21.28
N SER A 78 11.34 22.40 -21.33
CA SER A 78 11.61 23.82 -21.11
C SER A 78 11.88 24.14 -19.65
N SER A 79 11.29 23.39 -18.70
CA SER A 79 11.64 23.53 -17.28
C SER A 79 13.06 23.07 -16.96
N ALA A 80 13.54 21.97 -17.58
CA ALA A 80 14.95 21.60 -17.49
C ALA A 80 15.86 22.62 -18.16
N SER A 81 15.48 23.16 -19.31
CA SER A 81 16.26 24.17 -20.03
C SER A 81 16.35 25.49 -19.26
N ALA A 82 15.26 25.89 -18.59
CA ALA A 82 15.25 27.04 -17.70
C ALA A 82 16.16 26.82 -16.48
N ALA A 83 16.13 25.62 -15.88
CA ALA A 83 17.04 25.26 -14.80
C ALA A 83 18.51 25.28 -15.26
N GLU A 84 18.80 24.78 -16.46
CA GLU A 84 20.13 24.88 -17.07
C GLU A 84 20.61 26.34 -17.17
N GLY A 85 19.77 27.22 -17.72
CA GLY A 85 20.08 28.66 -17.82
C GLY A 85 20.29 29.33 -16.46
N PHE A 86 19.47 29.00 -15.47
CA PHE A 86 19.59 29.51 -14.11
C PHE A 86 20.92 29.09 -13.47
N ALA A 87 21.29 27.81 -13.63
CA ALA A 87 22.55 27.27 -13.11
C ALA A 87 23.77 27.85 -13.84
N LEU A 88 23.67 28.09 -15.16
CA LEU A 88 24.71 28.75 -15.94
C LEU A 88 25.01 30.17 -15.44
N ALA A 89 23.99 30.88 -14.95
CA ALA A 89 24.13 32.19 -14.33
C ALA A 89 24.68 32.14 -12.88
N GLY A 90 25.10 30.96 -12.40
CA GLY A 90 25.68 30.77 -11.06
C GLY A 90 24.66 30.58 -9.94
N GLY A 91 23.39 30.38 -10.27
CA GLY A 91 22.33 30.17 -9.29
C GLY A 91 22.13 28.71 -8.92
N ARG A 92 21.89 28.45 -7.64
CA ARG A 92 21.43 27.16 -7.11
C ARG A 92 19.95 26.99 -7.42
N VAL A 93 19.66 26.08 -8.34
CA VAL A 93 18.31 25.79 -8.83
C VAL A 93 17.91 24.34 -8.56
N THR A 94 16.61 24.11 -8.50
CA THR A 94 15.98 22.79 -8.36
C THR A 94 14.88 22.58 -9.39
N ASN A 95 14.47 21.33 -9.60
CA ASN A 95 13.37 20.94 -10.46
C ASN A 95 12.63 19.74 -9.85
N PHE A 96 11.34 19.63 -10.11
CA PHE A 96 10.45 18.59 -9.62
C PHE A 96 9.75 17.92 -10.81
N THR A 97 10.02 16.65 -11.08
CA THR A 97 9.40 15.93 -12.21
C THR A 97 9.10 14.46 -11.89
N SER A 98 8.43 13.75 -12.79
CA SER A 98 8.04 12.34 -12.68
C SER A 98 7.72 11.77 -14.06
N GLY A 99 7.90 10.46 -14.25
CA GLY A 99 7.35 9.73 -15.38
C GLY A 99 7.78 10.32 -16.74
N GLN A 100 6.78 10.63 -17.57
CA GLN A 100 7.00 11.19 -18.92
C GLN A 100 7.78 12.49 -18.91
N GLY A 101 7.60 13.30 -17.87
CA GLY A 101 8.30 14.56 -17.73
C GLY A 101 9.80 14.37 -17.67
N LEU A 102 10.28 13.37 -16.94
CA LEU A 102 11.72 13.06 -16.85
C LEU A 102 12.28 12.58 -18.20
N ILE A 103 11.53 11.76 -18.94
CA ILE A 103 11.94 11.31 -20.27
C ILE A 103 11.98 12.48 -21.26
N LEU A 104 11.02 13.40 -21.18
CA LEU A 104 10.99 14.61 -22.00
C LEU A 104 12.18 15.55 -21.71
N MET A 105 12.76 15.48 -20.50
CA MET A 105 14.00 16.20 -20.16
C MET A 105 15.28 15.54 -20.70
N LYS A 106 15.24 14.30 -21.20
CA LYS A 106 16.44 13.48 -21.43
C LYS A 106 17.52 14.16 -22.27
N GLU A 107 17.13 14.89 -23.32
CA GLU A 107 18.04 15.69 -24.14
C GLU A 107 18.78 16.75 -23.30
N VAL A 108 18.04 17.53 -22.53
CA VAL A 108 18.57 18.61 -21.69
C VAL A 108 19.44 18.06 -20.55
N LEU A 109 19.11 16.88 -20.02
CA LEU A 109 19.93 16.23 -18.98
C LEU A 109 21.37 15.98 -19.47
N TYR A 110 21.57 15.58 -20.73
CA TYR A 110 22.91 15.45 -21.33
C TYR A 110 23.64 16.78 -21.42
N VAL A 111 22.93 17.88 -21.65
CA VAL A 111 23.50 19.23 -21.74
C VAL A 111 23.92 19.73 -20.35
N ILE A 112 23.05 19.61 -19.35
CA ILE A 112 23.33 20.00 -17.96
C ILE A 112 24.55 19.25 -17.42
N SER A 113 24.58 17.92 -17.59
CA SER A 113 25.75 17.14 -17.20
C SER A 113 26.96 17.57 -18.02
N GLY A 114 26.87 17.64 -19.35
CA GLY A 114 27.94 18.08 -20.24
C GLY A 114 28.59 19.42 -19.84
N LYS A 115 27.79 20.37 -19.36
CA LYS A 115 28.22 21.71 -18.89
C LYS A 115 28.71 21.74 -17.43
N ARG A 116 28.71 20.60 -16.73
CA ARG A 116 29.17 20.45 -15.33
C ARG A 116 28.39 21.34 -14.35
N LEU A 117 27.07 21.39 -14.54
CA LEU A 117 26.19 22.18 -13.69
C LEU A 117 25.72 21.30 -12.50
N PRO A 118 26.04 21.65 -11.24
CA PRO A 118 25.74 20.82 -10.07
C PRO A 118 24.29 21.00 -9.57
N VAL A 119 23.32 20.81 -10.47
CA VAL A 119 21.90 20.89 -10.13
C VAL A 119 21.41 19.58 -9.51
N VAL A 120 20.37 19.66 -8.69
CA VAL A 120 19.67 18.48 -8.16
C VAL A 120 18.22 18.55 -8.58
N PHE A 121 17.74 17.49 -9.22
CA PHE A 121 16.33 17.33 -9.59
C PHE A 121 15.70 16.25 -8.70
N HIS A 122 14.47 16.49 -8.24
CA HIS A 122 13.75 15.58 -7.36
C HIS A 122 12.66 14.84 -8.11
N ILE A 123 12.71 13.51 -8.05
CA ILE A 123 11.90 12.63 -8.88
C ILE A 123 10.92 11.86 -8.02
N GLY A 124 9.63 12.02 -8.31
CA GLY A 124 8.61 11.06 -7.86
C GLY A 124 8.52 9.92 -8.86
N ALA A 125 9.40 8.92 -8.73
CA ALA A 125 9.58 7.85 -9.70
C ALA A 125 8.25 7.19 -10.05
N ARG A 126 7.91 7.23 -11.34
CA ARG A 126 6.58 6.91 -11.87
C ARG A 126 6.70 6.03 -13.11
N ALA A 127 5.78 5.08 -13.22
CA ALA A 127 5.66 4.20 -14.38
C ALA A 127 5.44 5.01 -15.67
N LEU A 128 6.17 4.63 -16.73
CA LEU A 128 5.96 5.21 -18.05
C LEU A 128 4.71 4.66 -18.71
N THR A 129 3.95 5.55 -19.34
CA THR A 129 2.86 5.18 -20.26
C THR A 129 3.44 4.35 -21.40
N SER A 130 3.04 3.09 -21.45
CA SER A 130 3.37 2.15 -22.51
C SER A 130 2.09 1.67 -23.19
N HIS A 131 1.61 0.48 -22.84
CA HIS A 131 0.31 -0.04 -23.28
C HIS A 131 -0.88 0.75 -22.70
N SER A 132 -0.68 1.43 -21.57
CA SER A 132 -1.67 2.30 -20.92
C SER A 132 -0.99 3.34 -20.04
N LEU A 133 -1.69 4.43 -19.74
CA LEU A 133 -1.25 5.47 -18.81
C LEU A 133 -1.33 4.94 -17.38
N ASN A 134 -0.25 5.12 -16.62
CA ASN A 134 -0.25 4.92 -15.18
C ASN A 134 0.36 6.14 -14.48
N VAL A 135 -0.28 6.64 -13.42
CA VAL A 135 0.21 7.78 -12.63
C VAL A 135 1.09 7.38 -11.46
N HIS A 136 1.11 6.09 -11.14
CA HIS A 136 1.67 5.52 -9.93
C HIS A 136 3.13 5.07 -10.08
N ALA A 137 3.72 4.55 -8.99
CA ALA A 137 5.15 4.23 -8.91
C ALA A 137 5.59 3.25 -10.00
N GLY A 138 6.75 3.54 -10.58
CA GLY A 138 7.54 2.68 -11.44
C GLY A 138 8.95 3.26 -11.51
N HIS A 139 9.95 2.43 -11.80
CA HIS A 139 11.34 2.89 -11.96
C HIS A 139 11.74 3.07 -13.42
N ASP A 140 10.81 2.88 -14.35
CA ASP A 140 11.02 2.98 -15.79
C ASP A 140 11.55 4.37 -16.20
N ASP A 141 11.08 5.42 -15.53
CA ASP A 141 11.48 6.80 -15.82
C ASP A 141 12.93 7.09 -15.44
N ILE A 142 13.32 6.78 -14.20
CA ILE A 142 14.70 6.96 -13.74
C ILE A 142 15.67 6.06 -14.51
N MET A 143 15.29 4.82 -14.79
CA MET A 143 16.12 3.91 -15.58
C MET A 143 16.20 4.34 -17.05
N GLY A 144 15.16 5.00 -17.57
CA GLY A 144 15.14 5.57 -18.91
C GLY A 144 16.15 6.70 -19.15
N VAL A 145 16.70 7.30 -18.09
CA VAL A 145 17.70 8.39 -18.14
C VAL A 145 19.04 8.03 -17.50
N ALA A 146 19.27 6.74 -17.17
CA ALA A 146 20.47 6.28 -16.48
C ALA A 146 21.80 6.47 -17.24
N ASP A 147 21.72 6.80 -18.53
CA ASP A 147 22.81 7.04 -19.47
C ASP A 147 23.20 8.52 -19.60
N THR A 148 22.46 9.44 -18.96
CA THR A 148 22.64 10.90 -19.12
C THR A 148 23.84 11.48 -18.36
N GLY A 149 24.56 10.65 -17.59
CA GLY A 149 25.74 11.07 -16.84
C GLY A 149 25.42 11.90 -15.59
N TRP A 150 24.36 11.51 -14.87
CA TRP A 150 23.93 12.08 -13.59
C TRP A 150 24.18 11.10 -12.45
N GLY A 151 24.42 11.63 -11.25
CA GLY A 151 24.28 10.84 -10.02
C GLY A 151 22.82 10.47 -9.80
N MET A 152 22.52 9.27 -9.32
CA MET A 152 21.15 8.79 -9.12
C MET A 152 21.07 8.08 -7.78
N VAL A 153 20.28 8.65 -6.86
CA VAL A 153 20.02 8.05 -5.55
C VAL A 153 18.53 7.80 -5.38
N MET A 154 18.19 6.79 -4.59
CA MET A 154 16.83 6.36 -4.34
C MET A 154 16.54 6.31 -2.83
N ALA A 155 15.60 7.12 -2.39
CA ALA A 155 15.08 7.09 -1.02
C ALA A 155 14.12 5.91 -0.82
N ARG A 156 14.22 5.26 0.34
CA ARG A 156 13.29 4.18 0.74
C ARG A 156 12.08 4.65 1.55
N ASN A 157 12.08 5.86 2.10
CA ASN A 157 11.00 6.41 2.92
C ASN A 157 11.05 7.96 2.94
N ALA A 158 10.09 8.61 3.61
CA ALA A 158 9.99 10.08 3.64
C ALA A 158 11.20 10.76 4.30
N GLN A 159 11.77 10.16 5.35
CA GLN A 159 13.01 10.65 5.99
C GLN A 159 14.17 10.66 4.98
N GLY A 160 14.37 9.53 4.29
CA GLY A 160 15.42 9.38 3.29
C GLY A 160 15.30 10.39 2.15
N ALA A 161 14.07 10.75 1.75
CA ALA A 161 13.86 11.74 0.69
C ALA A 161 14.41 13.13 1.04
N ALA A 162 14.28 13.56 2.31
CA ALA A 162 14.84 14.82 2.80
C ALA A 162 16.35 14.75 2.99
N ASP A 163 16.85 13.71 3.65
CA ASP A 163 18.28 13.57 3.95
C ASP A 163 19.09 13.46 2.66
N LEU A 164 18.61 12.65 1.71
CA LEU A 164 19.26 12.48 0.41
C LEU A 164 19.17 13.74 -0.47
N ALA A 165 18.22 14.65 -0.24
CA ALA A 165 18.20 15.94 -0.93
C ALA A 165 19.46 16.76 -0.60
N LEU A 166 19.82 16.84 0.68
CA LEU A 166 21.04 17.52 1.13
C LEU A 166 22.31 16.77 0.70
N ILE A 167 22.34 15.45 0.86
CA ILE A 167 23.48 14.62 0.44
C ILE A 167 23.74 14.78 -1.06
N CYS A 168 22.71 14.71 -1.90
CA CYS A 168 22.83 14.95 -3.34
C CYS A 168 23.35 16.34 -3.65
N ARG A 169 22.84 17.38 -2.96
CA ARG A 169 23.26 18.76 -3.22
C ARG A 169 24.74 18.95 -2.92
N ARG A 170 25.21 18.46 -1.77
CA ARG A 170 26.62 18.52 -1.41
C ARG A 170 27.49 17.74 -2.40
N ALA A 171 27.12 16.50 -2.70
CA ALA A 171 27.85 15.67 -3.65
C ALA A 171 27.88 16.30 -5.05
N ALA A 172 26.78 16.91 -5.50
CA ALA A 172 26.70 17.57 -6.79
C ALA A 172 27.65 18.76 -6.86
N GLU A 173 27.64 19.64 -5.85
CA GLU A 173 28.51 20.82 -5.79
C GLU A 173 29.99 20.45 -5.66
N ASP A 174 30.31 19.44 -4.84
CA ASP A 174 31.69 19.01 -4.60
C ASP A 174 32.28 18.24 -5.82
N SER A 175 31.44 17.65 -6.68
CA SER A 175 31.85 16.89 -7.87
C SER A 175 31.58 17.58 -9.21
N GLU A 176 30.89 18.73 -9.19
CA GLU A 176 30.44 19.47 -10.38
C GLU A 176 29.62 18.60 -11.35
N THR A 177 28.87 17.65 -10.79
CA THR A 177 28.06 16.69 -11.54
C THR A 177 26.64 16.75 -11.02
N PRO A 178 25.61 16.81 -11.88
CA PRO A 178 24.24 16.90 -11.43
C PRO A 178 23.71 15.57 -10.84
N PHE A 179 22.69 15.66 -9.98
CA PHE A 179 22.12 14.50 -9.27
C PHE A 179 20.59 14.43 -9.39
N LEU A 180 20.07 13.20 -9.48
CA LEU A 180 18.67 12.87 -9.29
C LEU A 180 18.49 12.33 -7.87
N ASN A 181 17.65 13.01 -7.07
CA ASN A 181 17.14 12.49 -5.80
C ASN A 181 15.75 11.89 -6.04
N ALA A 182 15.68 10.57 -6.19
CA ALA A 182 14.45 9.86 -6.50
C ALA A 182 13.79 9.23 -5.25
N GLN A 183 12.47 9.11 -5.31
CA GLN A 183 11.64 8.43 -4.32
C GLN A 183 10.42 7.81 -5.01
N ASP A 184 9.82 6.76 -4.44
CA ASP A 184 8.68 6.07 -5.08
C ASP A 184 7.44 6.98 -5.15
N GLY A 185 6.87 7.14 -6.35
CA GLY A 185 5.65 7.91 -6.57
C GLY A 185 4.46 7.36 -5.77
N PHE A 186 3.74 8.23 -5.06
CA PHE A 186 2.73 7.92 -4.05
C PHE A 186 3.21 7.14 -2.82
N LEU A 187 3.98 6.06 -3.01
CA LEU A 187 4.42 5.17 -1.93
C LEU A 187 5.45 5.83 -0.99
N THR A 188 6.10 6.91 -1.44
CA THR A 188 6.93 7.78 -0.61
C THR A 188 6.52 9.25 -0.76
N THR A 189 6.25 9.71 -2.00
CA THR A 189 5.92 11.13 -2.23
C THR A 189 4.65 11.60 -1.51
N HIS A 190 3.71 10.69 -1.21
CA HIS A 190 2.42 11.00 -0.56
C HIS A 190 2.17 10.20 0.72
N THR A 191 3.12 9.35 1.13
CA THR A 191 3.01 8.60 2.37
C THR A 191 3.55 9.46 3.50
N ILE A 192 2.67 9.75 4.46
CA ILE A 192 2.96 10.60 5.61
C ILE A 192 3.57 9.74 6.69
N GLU A 193 4.71 10.18 7.21
CA GLU A 193 5.48 9.46 8.23
C GLU A 193 6.03 10.46 9.25
N ASN A 194 6.42 9.97 10.43
CA ASN A 194 7.27 10.75 11.32
C ASN A 194 8.64 10.91 10.68
N VAL A 195 9.10 12.14 10.60
CA VAL A 195 10.44 12.50 10.11
C VAL A 195 11.09 13.49 11.05
N LEU A 196 12.42 13.52 10.98
CA LEU A 196 13.31 14.47 11.61
C LEU A 196 13.82 15.39 10.51
N LEU A 197 13.13 16.52 10.30
CA LEU A 197 13.51 17.46 9.24
C LEU A 197 14.86 18.10 9.55
N PRO A 198 15.73 18.31 8.56
CA PRO A 198 16.98 19.04 8.75
C PRO A 198 16.74 20.46 9.31
N GLU A 199 17.44 20.83 10.36
CA GLU A 199 17.40 22.18 10.93
C GLU A 199 17.96 23.22 9.95
N PRO A 200 17.47 24.47 9.94
CA PRO A 200 18.08 25.58 9.21
C PRO A 200 19.58 25.72 9.47
N GLU A 201 20.01 25.57 10.72
CA GLU A 201 21.41 25.67 11.14
C GLU A 201 22.25 24.54 10.54
N LEU A 202 21.74 23.30 10.59
CA LEU A 202 22.36 22.14 9.94
C LEU A 202 22.52 22.39 8.44
N MET A 203 21.44 22.81 7.77
CA MET A 203 21.44 23.04 6.32
C MET A 203 22.47 24.11 5.94
N LYS A 204 22.58 25.18 6.73
CA LYS A 204 23.53 26.26 6.52
C LYS A 204 24.98 25.82 6.69
N GLU A 205 25.29 25.05 7.74
CA GLU A 205 26.62 24.47 7.98
C GLU A 205 26.99 23.44 6.91
N TYR A 206 26.06 22.53 6.60
CA TYR A 206 26.33 21.36 5.77
C TYR A 206 26.47 21.68 4.28
N ILE A 207 25.64 22.60 3.74
CA ILE A 207 25.66 22.95 2.32
C ILE A 207 26.57 24.17 2.04
N GLY A 208 26.52 25.20 2.89
CA GLY A 208 27.26 26.45 2.69
C GLY A 208 26.68 27.37 1.62
N ASP A 209 27.19 28.60 1.58
CA ASP A 209 26.73 29.66 0.68
C ASP A 209 26.95 29.31 -0.80
N PRO A 210 25.89 29.32 -1.64
CA PRO A 210 26.00 28.99 -3.06
C PRO A 210 27.01 29.88 -3.79
N LYS A 211 27.19 31.15 -3.39
CA LYS A 211 28.13 32.09 -4.06
C LYS A 211 29.59 31.67 -3.94
N LEU A 212 29.92 30.86 -2.95
CA LEU A 212 31.29 30.36 -2.73
C LEU A 212 31.56 29.04 -3.45
N LYS A 213 30.51 28.33 -3.88
CA LYS A 213 30.60 26.98 -4.46
C LYS A 213 30.26 26.93 -5.94
N LEU A 214 29.31 27.74 -6.39
CA LEU A 214 28.79 27.70 -7.75
C LEU A 214 29.57 28.60 -8.69
N ARG A 215 29.70 28.15 -9.94
CA ARG A 215 30.34 28.91 -11.00
C ARG A 215 29.31 29.71 -11.76
N ASN A 216 29.57 31.00 -11.94
CA ASN A 216 28.85 31.80 -12.92
C ASN A 216 29.59 31.72 -14.26
N LEU A 217 29.01 31.00 -15.23
CA LEU A 217 29.52 30.90 -16.60
C LEU A 217 28.97 32.01 -17.51
N MET A 218 28.00 32.78 -17.02
CA MET A 218 27.35 33.92 -17.71
C MET A 218 27.70 35.25 -17.00
N ASP A 219 28.97 35.43 -16.65
CA ASP A 219 29.50 36.68 -16.08
C ASP A 219 30.02 37.61 -17.20
N PRO A 220 29.38 38.77 -17.46
CA PRO A 220 29.84 39.69 -18.50
C PRO A 220 31.24 40.26 -18.26
N THR A 221 31.73 40.23 -17.01
CA THR A 221 33.09 40.68 -16.65
C THR A 221 34.14 39.60 -16.88
N ARG A 222 33.72 38.33 -16.95
CA ARG A 222 34.57 37.14 -17.19
C ARG A 222 33.90 36.22 -18.22
N PRO A 223 33.71 36.68 -19.47
CA PRO A 223 32.88 35.97 -20.43
C PRO A 223 33.51 34.64 -20.84
N VAL A 224 32.69 33.59 -20.91
CA VAL A 224 33.04 32.27 -21.42
C VAL A 224 32.04 31.87 -22.49
N MET A 225 32.52 31.24 -23.56
CA MET A 225 31.66 30.63 -24.57
C MET A 225 31.44 29.15 -24.21
N SER A 226 30.19 28.78 -23.91
CA SER A 226 29.79 27.42 -23.54
C SER A 226 28.86 26.82 -24.60
N GLY A 227 28.95 25.51 -24.84
CA GLY A 227 28.06 24.81 -25.78
C GLY A 227 28.36 25.04 -27.26
N VAL A 228 29.62 25.25 -27.63
CA VAL A 228 30.05 25.45 -29.03
C VAL A 228 29.93 24.18 -29.88
N VAL A 229 29.83 24.36 -31.19
CA VAL A 229 29.98 23.26 -32.15
C VAL A 229 31.44 22.79 -32.18
N GLN A 230 31.67 21.50 -31.96
CA GLN A 230 33.00 20.89 -31.99
C GLN A 230 33.07 19.84 -33.10
N ASN A 231 34.14 19.87 -33.90
CA ASN A 231 34.45 18.82 -34.87
C ASN A 231 35.06 17.59 -34.17
N GLN A 232 35.22 16.50 -34.94
CA GLN A 232 35.47 15.14 -34.45
C GLN A 232 36.65 15.05 -33.46
N ASP A 233 37.80 15.65 -33.76
CA ASP A 233 38.99 15.60 -32.91
C ASP A 233 38.75 16.25 -31.53
N SER A 234 38.23 17.48 -31.51
CA SER A 234 37.96 18.22 -30.26
C SER A 234 36.84 17.57 -29.45
N TYR A 235 35.80 17.06 -30.11
CA TYR A 235 34.64 16.47 -29.44
C TYR A 235 35.03 15.22 -28.64
N MET A 236 35.79 14.29 -29.25
CA MET A 236 36.24 13.09 -28.54
C MET A 236 37.11 13.44 -27.34
N LYS A 237 38.05 14.38 -27.49
CA LYS A 237 38.90 14.87 -26.39
C LYS A 237 38.05 15.44 -25.25
N GLY A 238 37.11 16.32 -25.56
CA GLY A 238 36.23 16.95 -24.58
C GLY A 238 35.33 15.95 -23.86
N LYS A 239 34.73 15.00 -24.58
CA LYS A 239 33.86 13.96 -23.97
C LYS A 239 34.63 13.02 -23.07
N ILE A 240 35.83 12.59 -23.46
CA ILE A 240 36.65 11.71 -22.61
C ILE A 240 37.21 12.46 -21.41
N ALA A 241 37.59 13.74 -21.58
CA ALA A 241 38.10 14.58 -20.47
C ALA A 241 37.09 14.75 -19.33
N GLN A 242 35.78 14.62 -19.59
CA GLN A 242 34.75 14.69 -18.53
C GLN A 242 34.89 13.58 -17.47
N ARG A 243 35.59 12.48 -17.75
CA ARG A 243 35.89 11.43 -16.76
C ARG A 243 36.55 11.98 -15.50
N TYR A 244 37.38 13.02 -15.64
CA TYR A 244 37.99 13.73 -14.52
C TYR A 244 36.98 14.18 -13.44
N PHE A 245 35.78 14.60 -13.85
CA PHE A 245 34.72 14.99 -12.93
C PHE A 245 33.96 13.77 -12.41
N TYR A 246 33.68 12.80 -13.27
CA TYR A 246 32.98 11.57 -12.88
C TYR A 246 33.74 10.73 -11.85
N ASP A 247 35.07 10.68 -11.93
CA ASP A 247 35.93 9.98 -10.96
C ASP A 247 35.82 10.58 -9.54
N ARG A 248 35.36 11.83 -9.41
CA ARG A 248 35.15 12.52 -8.13
C ARG A 248 33.78 12.25 -7.51
N VAL A 249 32.82 11.75 -8.29
CA VAL A 249 31.42 11.61 -7.84
C VAL A 249 31.30 10.63 -6.67
N LYS A 250 31.91 9.44 -6.78
CA LYS A 250 31.88 8.43 -5.72
C LYS A 250 32.55 8.93 -4.42
N PRO A 251 33.78 9.47 -4.43
CA PRO A 251 34.39 10.08 -3.27
C PRO A 251 33.56 11.23 -2.65
N ALA A 252 33.03 12.14 -3.49
CA ALA A 252 32.21 13.26 -3.03
C ALA A 252 30.91 12.79 -2.35
N LEU A 253 30.25 11.79 -2.93
CA LEU A 253 29.03 11.22 -2.37
C LEU A 253 29.29 10.50 -1.05
N GLN A 254 30.37 9.71 -0.96
CA GLN A 254 30.75 9.04 0.29
C GLN A 254 31.08 10.06 1.38
N HIS A 255 31.89 11.07 1.07
CA HIS A 255 32.19 12.15 2.00
C HIS A 255 30.95 12.91 2.47
N ALA A 256 30.00 13.19 1.56
CA ALA A 256 28.73 13.79 1.92
C ALA A 256 27.94 12.90 2.90
N MET A 257 27.82 11.60 2.63
CA MET A 257 27.14 10.67 3.54
C MET A 257 27.81 10.57 4.92
N ASP A 258 29.14 10.53 4.97
CA ASP A 258 29.91 10.43 6.22
C ASP A 258 29.77 11.70 7.07
N GLU A 259 29.82 12.86 6.43
CA GLU A 259 29.66 14.15 7.10
C GLU A 259 28.21 14.35 7.58
N TYR A 260 27.23 13.89 6.81
CA TYR A 260 25.83 13.88 7.23
C TYR A 260 25.66 13.00 8.48
N TYR A 261 26.29 11.83 8.51
CA TYR A 261 26.28 10.95 9.68
C TYR A 261 26.94 11.61 10.90
N ARG A 262 28.08 12.29 10.71
CA ARG A 262 28.77 13.00 11.80
C ARG A 262 27.87 14.05 12.46
N LEU A 263 27.11 14.79 11.66
CA LEU A 263 26.28 15.90 12.13
C LEU A 263 24.92 15.46 12.67
N THR A 264 24.33 14.41 12.11
CA THR A 264 22.94 14.03 12.38
C THR A 264 22.78 12.69 13.10
N GLY A 265 23.81 11.86 13.12
CA GLY A 265 23.75 10.47 13.57
C GLY A 265 23.00 9.53 12.62
N ARG A 266 22.45 10.02 11.50
CA ARG A 266 21.76 9.20 10.48
C ARG A 266 22.75 8.78 9.40
N ARG A 267 22.98 7.48 9.29
CA ARG A 267 23.98 6.91 8.37
C ARG A 267 23.34 6.50 7.06
N TYR A 268 23.96 6.91 5.96
CA TYR A 268 23.67 6.44 4.61
C TYR A 268 24.91 5.78 4.02
N SER A 269 24.72 4.93 3.02
CA SER A 269 25.78 4.26 2.27
C SER A 269 25.28 4.00 0.85
N MET A 270 26.18 3.71 -0.08
CA MET A 270 25.79 3.42 -1.46
C MET A 270 24.85 2.20 -1.56
N VAL A 271 25.09 1.24 -0.68
CA VAL A 271 24.32 0.01 -0.51
C VAL A 271 24.10 -0.18 1.00
N GLU A 272 22.88 -0.54 1.39
CA GLU A 272 22.51 -0.72 2.80
C GLU A 272 22.09 -2.16 3.04
N PRO A 273 23.00 -3.01 3.58
CA PRO A 273 22.68 -4.38 3.95
C PRO A 273 21.86 -4.42 5.24
N TYR A 274 20.97 -5.39 5.34
CA TYR A 274 20.14 -5.68 6.49
C TYR A 274 20.13 -7.19 6.77
N ARG A 275 20.58 -7.60 7.96
CA ARG A 275 20.69 -9.03 8.38
C ARG A 275 21.54 -9.88 7.42
N MET A 276 22.65 -9.33 6.94
CA MET A 276 23.52 -9.97 5.93
C MET A 276 24.72 -10.72 6.52
N GLU A 277 25.02 -10.54 7.80
CA GLU A 277 26.25 -11.02 8.45
C GLU A 277 26.40 -12.56 8.40
N ASP A 278 25.28 -13.28 8.47
CA ASP A 278 25.20 -14.74 8.39
C ASP A 278 24.22 -15.23 7.31
N ALA A 279 23.80 -14.34 6.40
CA ALA A 279 22.78 -14.65 5.40
C ALA A 279 23.25 -15.71 4.39
N GLU A 280 22.41 -16.70 4.13
CA GLU A 280 22.56 -17.67 3.05
C GLU A 280 21.77 -17.28 1.79
N TYR A 281 20.73 -16.45 1.94
CA TYR A 281 19.90 -15.93 0.86
C TYR A 281 19.75 -14.42 1.01
N ALA A 282 19.55 -13.70 -0.10
CA ALA A 282 19.28 -12.26 -0.02
C ALA A 282 18.19 -11.79 -1.00
N ILE A 283 17.48 -10.74 -0.61
CA ILE A 283 16.62 -9.95 -1.51
C ILE A 283 17.31 -8.62 -1.77
N VAL A 284 17.47 -8.26 -3.04
CA VAL A 284 18.08 -6.99 -3.46
C VAL A 284 17.00 -6.13 -4.11
N CYS A 285 16.82 -4.88 -3.67
CA CYS A 285 15.79 -3.99 -4.23
C CYS A 285 16.12 -2.50 -4.00
N MET A 286 15.33 -1.62 -4.62
CA MET A 286 15.42 -0.17 -4.51
C MET A 286 14.12 0.43 -4.00
N GLY A 287 14.20 1.54 -3.28
CA GLY A 287 13.03 2.31 -2.86
C GLY A 287 12.24 1.68 -1.71
N SER A 288 10.96 2.03 -1.63
CA SER A 288 10.10 1.74 -0.47
C SER A 288 9.87 0.25 -0.21
N MET A 289 10.01 -0.60 -1.23
CA MET A 289 9.83 -2.04 -1.04
C MET A 289 10.90 -2.66 -0.15
N ALA A 290 12.06 -2.00 0.03
CA ALA A 290 13.12 -2.48 0.91
C ALA A 290 12.72 -2.46 2.39
N GLU A 291 11.89 -1.50 2.81
CA GLU A 291 11.37 -1.45 4.19
C GLU A 291 10.44 -2.65 4.46
N THR A 292 9.52 -2.94 3.53
CA THR A 292 8.63 -4.11 3.62
C THR A 292 9.42 -5.42 3.54
N ALA A 293 10.45 -5.49 2.69
CA ALA A 293 11.33 -6.65 2.60
C ALA A 293 12.09 -6.89 3.92
N ALA A 294 12.58 -5.82 4.57
CA ALA A 294 13.33 -5.91 5.81
C ALA A 294 12.50 -6.51 6.97
N VAL A 295 11.27 -6.01 7.17
CA VAL A 295 10.38 -6.57 8.21
C VAL A 295 9.92 -8.00 7.88
N THR A 296 9.77 -8.32 6.59
CA THR A 296 9.47 -9.70 6.17
C THR A 296 10.66 -10.64 6.36
N CYS A 297 11.87 -10.13 6.17
CA CYS A 297 13.11 -10.83 6.47
C CYS A 297 13.19 -11.20 7.96
N ASP A 298 12.90 -10.26 8.87
CA ASP A 298 12.82 -10.56 10.31
C ASP A 298 11.79 -11.66 10.59
N TYR A 299 10.58 -11.55 10.02
CA TYR A 299 9.54 -12.58 10.16
C TYR A 299 10.02 -13.97 9.69
N LEU A 300 10.62 -14.07 8.50
CA LEU A 300 11.14 -15.33 7.96
C LEU A 300 12.23 -15.92 8.87
N ARG A 301 13.16 -15.09 9.35
CA ARG A 301 14.21 -15.53 10.26
C ARG A 301 13.64 -16.04 11.58
N GLU A 302 12.67 -15.33 12.16
CA GLU A 302 12.04 -15.69 13.44
C GLU A 302 11.15 -16.94 13.34
N GLN A 303 10.34 -17.06 12.29
CA GLN A 303 9.32 -18.11 12.19
C GLN A 303 9.84 -19.40 11.53
N THR A 304 10.84 -19.30 10.67
CA THR A 304 11.34 -20.45 9.88
C THR A 304 12.81 -20.77 10.12
N GLY A 305 13.57 -19.86 10.74
CA GLY A 305 15.02 -19.99 10.88
C GLY A 305 15.80 -19.77 9.58
N LEU A 306 15.13 -19.37 8.49
CA LEU A 306 15.77 -19.10 7.20
C LEU A 306 16.73 -17.91 7.34
N LYS A 307 18.03 -18.14 7.12
CA LYS A 307 19.06 -17.09 7.11
C LYS A 307 18.97 -16.25 5.84
N ILE A 308 17.97 -15.40 5.76
CA ILE A 308 17.77 -14.46 4.66
C ILE A 308 18.15 -13.04 5.10
N GLY A 309 18.73 -12.25 4.21
CA GLY A 309 18.97 -10.83 4.41
C GLY A 309 18.36 -9.98 3.28
N VAL A 310 18.46 -8.66 3.43
CA VAL A 310 17.98 -7.68 2.43
C VAL A 310 19.11 -6.71 2.12
N VAL A 311 19.21 -6.31 0.85
CA VAL A 311 20.16 -5.31 0.39
C VAL A 311 19.38 -4.21 -0.33
N HIS A 312 19.33 -3.02 0.28
CA HIS A 312 18.78 -1.83 -0.37
C HIS A 312 19.86 -1.13 -1.19
N VAL A 313 19.58 -0.84 -2.46
CA VAL A 313 20.48 -0.10 -3.34
C VAL A 313 20.11 1.38 -3.31
N THR A 314 20.78 2.13 -2.45
CA THR A 314 20.52 3.57 -2.26
C THR A 314 21.07 4.41 -3.41
N VAL A 315 22.17 3.98 -4.04
CA VAL A 315 22.81 4.69 -5.16
C VAL A 315 22.83 3.78 -6.37
N PHE A 316 22.23 4.21 -7.48
CA PHE A 316 22.28 3.49 -8.77
C PHE A 316 23.36 4.06 -9.70
N ARG A 317 23.64 5.37 -9.59
CA ARG A 317 24.74 6.04 -10.28
C ARG A 317 25.51 6.96 -9.31
N PRO A 318 26.85 6.86 -9.22
CA PRO A 318 27.70 5.84 -9.85
C PRO A 318 27.32 4.43 -9.36
N PHE A 319 27.41 3.43 -10.24
CA PHE A 319 26.93 2.09 -9.90
C PHE A 319 27.84 1.46 -8.81
N PRO A 320 27.29 0.98 -7.68
CA PRO A 320 28.07 0.51 -6.54
C PRO A 320 28.42 -0.98 -6.69
N GLY A 321 29.05 -1.35 -7.81
CA GLY A 321 29.41 -2.72 -8.15
C GLY A 321 30.24 -3.41 -7.05
N PRO A 322 31.38 -2.84 -6.61
CA PRO A 322 32.19 -3.44 -5.55
C PRO A 322 31.44 -3.64 -4.24
N GLU A 323 30.64 -2.66 -3.81
CA GLU A 323 29.85 -2.73 -2.58
C GLU A 323 28.75 -3.82 -2.66
N LEU A 324 28.10 -3.96 -3.81
CA LEU A 324 27.10 -5.00 -4.04
C LEU A 324 27.71 -6.40 -4.06
N VAL A 325 28.85 -6.58 -4.73
CA VAL A 325 29.56 -7.86 -4.72
C VAL A 325 30.02 -8.20 -3.31
N GLU A 326 30.56 -7.23 -2.56
CA GLU A 326 30.98 -7.45 -1.18
C GLU A 326 29.81 -7.93 -0.30
N ALA A 327 28.65 -7.28 -0.40
CA ALA A 327 27.46 -7.66 0.36
C ALA A 327 26.92 -9.04 -0.01
N LEU A 328 27.07 -9.48 -1.26
CA LEU A 328 26.39 -10.67 -1.80
C LEU A 328 27.31 -11.88 -2.02
N LYS A 329 28.64 -11.73 -2.02
CA LYS A 329 29.58 -12.81 -2.41
C LYS A 329 29.45 -14.10 -1.57
N HIS A 330 28.95 -14.00 -0.34
CA HIS A 330 28.84 -15.15 0.57
C HIS A 330 27.51 -15.88 0.51
N VAL A 331 26.45 -15.28 -0.04
CA VAL A 331 25.15 -15.94 -0.15
C VAL A 331 25.20 -17.12 -1.13
N ARG A 332 24.29 -18.07 -0.97
CA ARG A 332 24.06 -19.16 -1.92
C ARG A 332 23.30 -18.66 -3.15
N ALA A 333 22.30 -17.81 -2.90
CA ALA A 333 21.48 -17.21 -3.94
C ALA A 333 20.92 -15.85 -3.50
N PHE A 334 20.58 -15.00 -4.46
CA PHE A 334 19.82 -13.80 -4.19
C PHE A 334 18.81 -13.50 -5.31
N ALA A 335 17.74 -12.79 -4.96
CA ALA A 335 16.73 -12.33 -5.89
C ALA A 335 16.75 -10.80 -5.98
N VAL A 336 16.90 -10.28 -7.20
CA VAL A 336 16.81 -8.85 -7.49
C VAL A 336 15.37 -8.53 -7.87
N ILE A 337 14.70 -7.68 -7.09
CA ILE A 337 13.32 -7.27 -7.31
C ILE A 337 13.29 -5.84 -7.82
N GLU A 338 12.75 -5.64 -9.01
CA GLU A 338 12.75 -4.36 -9.71
C GLU A 338 11.32 -3.86 -9.97
N ARG A 339 11.12 -2.54 -9.78
CA ARG A 339 9.82 -1.89 -9.99
C ARG A 339 9.61 -1.45 -11.44
N MET A 340 9.95 -2.34 -12.37
CA MET A 340 9.82 -2.15 -13.81
C MET A 340 9.91 -3.51 -14.51
N ASP A 341 9.60 -3.53 -15.81
CA ASP A 341 9.78 -4.72 -16.62
C ASP A 341 10.26 -4.37 -18.03
N ASN A 342 11.41 -4.89 -18.44
CA ASN A 342 11.99 -4.70 -19.76
C ASN A 342 12.26 -6.06 -20.44
N PRO A 343 11.24 -6.68 -21.04
CA PRO A 343 11.34 -8.05 -21.57
C PRO A 343 12.26 -8.19 -22.79
N MET A 344 12.60 -7.09 -23.47
CA MET A 344 13.54 -7.10 -24.60
C MET A 344 15.00 -6.96 -24.14
N GLY A 345 15.23 -6.59 -22.87
CA GLY A 345 16.56 -6.57 -22.27
C GLY A 345 17.01 -7.98 -21.89
N GLN A 346 18.33 -8.21 -21.88
CA GLN A 346 18.89 -9.47 -21.35
C GLN A 346 18.49 -9.70 -19.88
N SER A 347 18.31 -8.61 -19.14
CA SER A 347 17.77 -8.56 -17.78
C SER A 347 17.27 -7.14 -17.51
N ASN A 348 16.44 -6.96 -16.50
CA ASN A 348 16.12 -5.63 -15.99
C ASN A 348 17.41 -4.91 -15.50
N PRO A 349 17.45 -3.56 -15.50
CA PRO A 349 18.68 -2.78 -15.36
C PRO A 349 19.52 -3.10 -14.12
N LEU A 350 18.91 -3.18 -12.93
CA LEU A 350 19.65 -3.48 -11.70
C LEU A 350 20.22 -4.90 -11.73
N THR A 351 19.42 -5.87 -12.18
CA THR A 351 19.89 -7.25 -12.35
C THR A 351 21.04 -7.33 -13.35
N ALA A 352 20.97 -6.59 -14.47
CA ALA A 352 22.00 -6.57 -15.50
C ALA A 352 23.33 -6.01 -14.95
N GLU A 353 23.29 -4.90 -14.22
CA GLU A 353 24.46 -4.25 -13.65
C GLU A 353 25.09 -5.10 -12.53
N ILE A 354 24.29 -5.78 -11.71
CA ILE A 354 24.80 -6.73 -10.69
C ILE A 354 25.50 -7.91 -11.38
N LYS A 355 24.93 -8.47 -12.45
CA LYS A 355 25.57 -9.54 -13.22
C LYS A 355 26.91 -9.08 -13.79
N ALA A 356 26.98 -7.85 -14.32
CA ALA A 356 28.23 -7.27 -14.81
C ALA A 356 29.26 -7.08 -13.70
N ALA A 357 28.86 -6.54 -12.54
CA ALA A 357 29.72 -6.37 -11.37
C ALA A 357 30.33 -7.68 -10.87
N PHE A 358 29.53 -8.76 -10.84
CA PHE A 358 30.06 -10.08 -10.51
C PHE A 358 31.01 -10.64 -11.58
N ALA A 359 30.74 -10.37 -12.86
CA ALA A 359 31.65 -10.76 -13.94
C ALA A 359 33.00 -10.04 -13.80
N ASP A 360 33.00 -8.75 -13.50
CA ASP A 360 34.22 -7.97 -13.20
C ASP A 360 34.98 -8.57 -12.01
N ALA A 361 34.28 -8.87 -10.91
CA ALA A 361 34.88 -9.45 -9.71
C ALA A 361 35.49 -10.84 -9.94
N LEU A 362 34.87 -11.68 -10.78
CA LEU A 362 35.40 -13.00 -11.18
C LEU A 362 36.66 -12.91 -12.04
N ASN A 363 36.86 -11.78 -12.72
CA ASN A 363 38.04 -11.51 -13.55
C ASN A 363 39.10 -10.67 -12.81
N ASP A 364 39.01 -10.60 -11.47
CA ASP A 364 39.90 -9.80 -10.61
C ASP A 364 40.04 -8.33 -11.06
N ALA A 365 38.94 -7.72 -11.54
CA ALA A 365 38.92 -6.32 -11.94
C ALA A 365 39.35 -5.39 -10.79
N PRO A 366 40.14 -4.32 -11.04
CA PRO A 366 40.61 -3.43 -9.99
C PRO A 366 39.48 -2.82 -9.15
N GLY A 367 39.64 -2.87 -7.83
CA GLY A 367 38.67 -2.31 -6.88
C GLY A 367 37.50 -3.23 -6.52
N TYR A 368 37.36 -4.40 -7.15
CA TYR A 368 36.37 -5.40 -6.79
C TYR A 368 36.89 -6.39 -5.73
N PRO A 369 36.02 -6.87 -4.83
CA PRO A 369 36.38 -7.95 -3.92
C PRO A 369 36.56 -9.26 -4.68
N ARG A 370 37.52 -10.08 -4.25
CA ARG A 370 37.76 -11.38 -4.87
C ARG A 370 36.60 -12.34 -4.62
N VAL A 371 36.12 -12.98 -5.68
CA VAL A 371 35.07 -14.00 -5.64
C VAL A 371 35.50 -15.24 -6.40
N HIS A 372 35.14 -16.42 -5.87
CA HIS A 372 35.48 -17.71 -6.49
C HIS A 372 34.27 -18.43 -7.10
N ARG A 373 33.07 -17.89 -6.85
CA ARG A 373 31.81 -18.42 -7.37
C ARG A 373 30.84 -17.27 -7.59
N LEU A 374 29.94 -17.46 -8.54
CA LEU A 374 28.76 -16.62 -8.72
C LEU A 374 27.61 -17.20 -7.89
N PRO A 375 27.05 -16.48 -6.90
CA PRO A 375 25.80 -16.87 -6.29
C PRO A 375 24.70 -16.99 -7.35
N VAL A 376 23.72 -17.84 -7.11
CA VAL A 376 22.60 -17.99 -8.04
C VAL A 376 21.77 -16.70 -8.04
N ILE A 377 21.62 -16.09 -9.21
CA ILE A 377 20.90 -14.82 -9.38
C ILE A 377 19.49 -15.10 -9.92
N TYR A 378 18.49 -14.67 -9.16
CA TYR A 378 17.09 -14.61 -9.57
C TYR A 378 16.69 -13.16 -9.87
N SER A 379 15.74 -12.96 -10.79
CA SER A 379 15.25 -11.65 -11.19
C SER A 379 13.72 -11.63 -11.11
N GLY A 380 13.16 -10.57 -10.53
CA GLY A 380 11.72 -10.44 -10.34
C GLY A 380 11.22 -9.05 -10.69
N SER A 381 10.13 -8.98 -11.46
CA SER A 381 9.41 -7.73 -11.70
C SER A 381 8.21 -7.61 -10.75
N ALA A 382 8.12 -6.51 -10.00
CA ALA A 382 7.08 -6.33 -8.99
C ALA A 382 6.71 -4.86 -8.78
N GLY A 383 5.46 -4.60 -8.38
CA GLY A 383 5.07 -3.26 -7.92
C GLY A 383 4.99 -2.17 -8.98
N LEU A 384 4.98 -2.54 -10.27
CA LEU A 384 4.71 -1.62 -11.38
C LEU A 384 3.34 -0.97 -11.20
N GLY A 385 3.26 0.34 -11.40
CA GLY A 385 2.03 1.10 -11.24
C GLY A 385 1.50 1.11 -9.80
N SER A 386 2.38 1.11 -8.80
CA SER A 386 2.06 0.93 -7.37
C SER A 386 1.19 -0.29 -7.08
N ARG A 387 1.31 -1.36 -7.86
CA ARG A 387 0.80 -2.67 -7.42
C ARG A 387 1.46 -3.01 -6.09
N ASP A 388 0.69 -3.53 -5.14
CA ASP A 388 1.26 -3.87 -3.83
C ASP A 388 2.33 -4.95 -3.97
N VAL A 389 3.44 -4.76 -3.25
CA VAL A 389 4.43 -5.80 -2.97
C VAL A 389 4.38 -6.05 -1.46
N ARG A 390 3.82 -7.20 -1.10
CA ARG A 390 3.41 -7.53 0.26
C ARG A 390 4.39 -8.51 0.92
N PRO A 391 4.32 -8.68 2.25
CA PRO A 391 5.12 -9.69 2.95
C PRO A 391 5.00 -11.09 2.33
N GLY A 392 3.79 -11.53 1.99
CA GLY A 392 3.59 -12.82 1.33
C GLY A 392 4.31 -12.96 -0.01
N ASP A 393 4.51 -11.88 -0.75
CA ASP A 393 5.25 -11.90 -2.01
C ASP A 393 6.75 -12.13 -1.76
N PHE A 394 7.34 -11.48 -0.75
CA PHE A 394 8.74 -11.73 -0.36
C PHE A 394 8.95 -13.12 0.23
N ILE A 395 7.96 -13.68 0.91
CA ILE A 395 7.97 -15.09 1.36
C ILE A 395 7.98 -16.03 0.15
N ALA A 396 7.17 -15.74 -0.88
CA ALA A 396 7.16 -16.51 -2.11
C ALA A 396 8.52 -16.43 -2.85
N VAL A 397 9.16 -15.26 -2.86
CA VAL A 397 10.53 -15.08 -3.39
C VAL A 397 11.54 -15.95 -2.62
N ALA A 398 11.52 -15.90 -1.29
CA ALA A 398 12.41 -16.68 -0.45
C ALA A 398 12.23 -18.19 -0.70
N LYS A 399 10.98 -18.66 -0.76
CA LYS A 399 10.63 -20.04 -1.10
C LYS A 399 11.16 -20.43 -2.48
N ASN A 400 10.94 -19.60 -3.50
CA ASN A 400 11.43 -19.85 -4.86
C ASN A 400 12.96 -20.00 -4.90
N MET A 401 13.70 -19.20 -4.14
CA MET A 401 15.16 -19.34 -4.05
C MET A 401 15.59 -20.64 -3.38
N VAL A 402 14.95 -21.00 -2.26
CA VAL A 402 15.25 -22.24 -1.50
C VAL A 402 14.95 -23.49 -2.32
N ASP A 403 13.83 -23.48 -3.04
CA ASP A 403 13.36 -24.61 -3.85
C ASP A 403 14.09 -24.70 -5.21
N ASN A 404 15.04 -23.81 -5.47
CA ASN A 404 15.74 -23.67 -6.76
C ASN A 404 14.77 -23.52 -7.95
N GLY A 405 13.72 -22.71 -7.77
CA GLY A 405 12.64 -22.52 -8.73
C GLY A 405 12.99 -21.63 -9.93
N GLN A 406 11.99 -20.93 -10.44
CA GLN A 406 12.12 -20.15 -11.68
C GLN A 406 13.09 -18.98 -11.54
N ARG A 407 13.98 -18.81 -12.53
CA ARG A 407 15.04 -17.79 -12.56
C ARG A 407 14.50 -16.37 -12.72
N TYR A 408 13.49 -16.21 -13.56
CA TYR A 408 12.76 -14.96 -13.73
C TYR A 408 11.31 -15.17 -13.28
N PHE A 409 10.71 -14.18 -12.64
CA PHE A 409 9.35 -14.25 -12.15
C PHE A 409 8.68 -12.88 -12.03
N VAL A 410 7.37 -12.88 -11.79
CA VAL A 410 6.59 -11.67 -11.45
C VAL A 410 5.86 -11.85 -10.12
N LEU A 411 5.56 -10.75 -9.43
CA LEU A 411 4.85 -10.77 -8.13
C LEU A 411 3.53 -10.00 -8.20
N GLY A 412 2.56 -10.40 -7.38
CA GLY A 412 1.32 -9.65 -7.15
C GLY A 412 0.29 -9.66 -8.30
N ILE A 413 0.51 -10.45 -9.36
CA ILE A 413 -0.41 -10.58 -10.50
C ILE A 413 -0.72 -12.04 -10.81
N LYS A 414 -1.81 -12.28 -11.56
CA LYS A 414 -2.13 -13.61 -12.11
C LYS A 414 -1.48 -13.73 -13.47
N HIS A 415 -0.40 -14.51 -13.55
CA HIS A 415 0.36 -14.74 -14.77
C HIS A 415 1.10 -16.08 -14.67
N GLU A 416 1.48 -16.69 -15.78
CA GLU A 416 2.22 -17.97 -15.78
C GLU A 416 3.58 -17.84 -15.06
N LEU A 417 4.22 -16.68 -15.20
CA LEU A 417 5.48 -16.34 -14.52
C LEU A 417 5.29 -15.94 -13.05
N ALA A 418 4.05 -15.87 -12.54
CA ALA A 418 3.80 -15.37 -11.20
C ALA A 418 4.21 -16.40 -10.14
N LEU A 419 4.92 -15.94 -9.09
CA LEU A 419 5.08 -16.77 -7.90
C LEU A 419 3.77 -16.85 -7.13
N GLU A 420 3.39 -18.06 -6.72
CA GLU A 420 2.19 -18.27 -5.92
C GLU A 420 2.39 -17.72 -4.50
N ASN A 421 1.55 -16.78 -4.12
CA ASN A 421 1.48 -16.26 -2.76
C ASN A 421 0.37 -17.02 -2.00
N SER A 422 0.77 -18.08 -1.29
CA SER A 422 -0.15 -18.91 -0.50
C SER A 422 -0.43 -18.35 0.90
N PHE A 423 0.38 -17.40 1.38
CA PHE A 423 0.33 -16.92 2.74
C PHE A 423 0.91 -15.50 2.87
N ASP A 424 0.14 -14.60 3.49
CA ASP A 424 0.53 -13.21 3.74
C ASP A 424 0.38 -12.87 5.23
N PRO A 425 1.47 -12.88 6.02
CA PRO A 425 1.41 -12.66 7.46
C PRO A 425 1.17 -11.20 7.85
N ASP A 426 0.67 -11.01 9.06
CA ASP A 426 0.70 -9.70 9.72
C ASP A 426 2.11 -9.45 10.26
N VAL A 427 2.83 -8.54 9.62
CA VAL A 427 4.18 -8.11 10.02
C VAL A 427 4.19 -6.69 10.58
N ARG A 428 3.02 -6.12 10.88
CA ARG A 428 2.95 -4.82 11.56
C ARG A 428 3.57 -4.93 12.96
N PRO A 429 4.06 -3.81 13.54
CA PRO A 429 4.47 -3.80 14.94
C PRO A 429 3.37 -4.37 15.85
N LYS A 430 3.73 -5.09 16.91
CA LYS A 430 2.73 -5.72 17.81
C LYS A 430 1.82 -4.72 18.50
N THR A 431 2.29 -3.49 18.67
CA THR A 431 1.54 -2.37 19.25
C THR A 431 0.77 -1.57 18.20
N ALA A 432 0.78 -2.00 16.94
CA ALA A 432 0.15 -1.29 15.85
C ALA A 432 -1.38 -1.30 15.99
N PHE A 433 -1.97 -0.14 15.73
CA PHE A 433 -3.38 0.01 15.50
C PHE A 433 -3.55 0.61 14.11
N SER A 434 -4.23 -0.10 13.23
CA SER A 434 -4.41 0.32 11.86
C SER A 434 -5.87 0.57 11.50
N MET A 435 -6.04 1.51 10.59
CA MET A 435 -7.32 1.94 10.05
C MET A 435 -7.31 1.81 8.54
N ARG A 436 -8.43 1.33 7.99
CA ARG A 436 -8.77 1.50 6.56
C ARG A 436 -10.13 2.16 6.45
N GLY A 437 -10.14 3.43 6.09
CA GLY A 437 -11.36 4.16 5.84
C GLY A 437 -11.86 3.99 4.41
N HIS A 438 -13.17 3.88 4.26
CA HIS A 438 -13.88 3.89 2.99
C HIS A 438 -14.69 5.18 2.90
N SER A 439 -14.40 5.97 1.87
CA SER A 439 -15.00 7.28 1.67
C SER A 439 -15.33 7.54 0.21
N VAL A 440 -15.83 8.73 -0.09
CA VAL A 440 -16.19 9.20 -1.42
C VAL A 440 -15.30 10.37 -1.81
N GLY A 441 -14.82 10.37 -3.05
CA GLY A 441 -14.01 11.46 -3.60
C GLY A 441 -14.69 12.82 -3.46
N GLY A 442 -14.04 13.75 -2.78
CA GLY A 442 -14.57 15.09 -2.46
C GLY A 442 -14.94 15.32 -1.00
N TYR A 443 -14.97 14.26 -0.16
CA TYR A 443 -15.37 14.36 1.25
C TYR A 443 -14.23 14.79 2.20
N GLY A 444 -13.07 15.19 1.65
CA GLY A 444 -11.93 15.67 2.44
C GLY A 444 -11.12 14.58 3.17
N SER A 445 -11.39 13.29 2.92
CA SER A 445 -10.79 12.18 3.69
C SER A 445 -9.27 12.10 3.64
N VAL A 446 -8.63 12.53 2.54
CA VAL A 446 -7.17 12.61 2.49
C VAL A 446 -6.64 13.61 3.52
N THR A 447 -7.20 14.83 3.55
CA THR A 447 -6.84 15.86 4.51
C THR A 447 -7.12 15.39 5.94
N THR A 448 -8.28 14.79 6.16
CA THR A 448 -8.63 14.18 7.44
C THR A 448 -7.61 13.16 7.89
N ASN A 449 -7.20 12.25 7.00
CA ASN A 449 -6.21 11.23 7.31
C ASN A 449 -4.87 11.86 7.73
N LYS A 450 -4.44 12.93 7.03
CA LYS A 450 -3.23 13.71 7.40
C LYS A 450 -3.36 14.31 8.81
N VAL A 451 -4.51 14.89 9.12
CA VAL A 451 -4.79 15.53 10.42
C VAL A 451 -4.83 14.48 11.54
N ILE A 452 -5.50 13.34 11.33
CA ILE A 452 -5.52 12.24 12.30
C ILE A 452 -4.09 11.75 12.54
N ALA A 453 -3.32 11.46 11.49
CA ALA A 453 -1.94 10.99 11.62
C ALA A 453 -1.08 11.98 12.43
N THR A 454 -1.18 13.27 12.13
CA THR A 454 -0.39 14.30 12.83
C THR A 454 -0.80 14.43 14.30
N ILE A 455 -2.10 14.42 14.60
CA ILE A 455 -2.58 14.46 15.98
C ILE A 455 -2.10 13.21 16.73
N VAL A 456 -2.18 12.05 16.11
CA VAL A 456 -1.78 10.80 16.75
C VAL A 456 -0.28 10.80 17.03
N GLY A 457 0.54 11.23 16.06
CA GLY A 457 1.99 11.35 16.23
C GLY A 457 2.37 12.37 17.30
N ASP A 458 1.84 13.60 17.20
CA ASP A 458 2.22 14.72 18.07
C ASP A 458 1.70 14.55 19.52
N LEU A 459 0.50 13.96 19.71
CA LEU A 459 -0.13 13.85 21.03
C LEU A 459 0.26 12.58 21.79
N PHE A 460 0.42 11.45 21.11
CA PHE A 460 0.66 10.16 21.77
C PHE A 460 2.10 9.68 21.68
N ASP A 461 2.98 10.43 20.99
CA ASP A 461 4.38 10.07 20.75
C ASP A 461 4.48 8.69 20.08
N LEU A 462 3.69 8.53 19.01
CA LEU A 462 3.61 7.30 18.22
C LEU A 462 4.21 7.52 16.84
N TYR A 463 4.77 6.45 16.29
CA TYR A 463 5.06 6.39 14.87
C TYR A 463 3.75 6.22 14.12
N VAL A 464 3.54 7.02 13.10
CA VAL A 464 2.38 7.03 12.23
C VAL A 464 2.82 6.83 10.79
N GLN A 465 2.01 6.10 10.05
CA GLN A 465 2.11 6.02 8.60
C GLN A 465 0.72 6.18 8.02
N ALA A 466 0.52 7.15 7.13
CA ALA A 466 -0.78 7.40 6.54
C ALA A 466 -0.69 7.71 5.05
N TYR A 467 -1.50 7.04 4.25
CA TYR A 467 -1.51 7.21 2.80
C TYR A 467 -2.90 6.92 2.23
N PRO A 468 -3.35 7.70 1.25
CA PRO A 468 -4.59 7.42 0.53
C PRO A 468 -4.36 6.52 -0.69
N LYS A 469 -5.40 5.81 -1.10
CA LYS A 469 -5.48 5.15 -2.41
C LYS A 469 -6.15 6.10 -3.40
N TYR A 470 -5.36 6.62 -4.32
CA TYR A 470 -5.86 7.46 -5.40
C TYR A 470 -6.38 6.58 -6.54
N GLY A 471 -7.61 6.87 -6.99
CA GLY A 471 -8.14 6.37 -8.26
C GLY A 471 -7.91 7.40 -9.38
N SER A 472 -8.27 7.03 -10.61
CA SER A 472 -8.23 7.92 -11.78
C SER A 472 -9.26 9.06 -11.73
N GLU A 473 -10.29 8.93 -10.89
CA GLU A 473 -11.47 9.76 -10.90
C GLU A 473 -11.40 10.90 -9.87
N LYS A 474 -11.77 12.12 -10.30
CA LYS A 474 -11.58 13.33 -9.48
C LYS A 474 -12.57 13.47 -8.31
N LYS A 475 -13.81 12.99 -8.43
CA LYS A 475 -14.88 13.10 -7.41
C LYS A 475 -15.91 11.98 -7.56
N GLY A 476 -16.64 11.71 -6.47
CA GLY A 476 -17.86 10.90 -6.49
C GLY A 476 -17.68 9.39 -6.44
N LEU A 477 -16.47 8.88 -6.70
CA LEU A 477 -16.18 7.46 -6.59
C LEU A 477 -15.62 7.06 -5.22
N PRO A 478 -15.76 5.78 -4.84
CA PRO A 478 -15.19 5.24 -3.62
C PRO A 478 -13.67 5.42 -3.58
N THR A 479 -13.17 5.90 -2.46
CA THR A 479 -11.74 6.01 -2.17
C THR A 479 -11.45 5.33 -0.84
N THR A 480 -10.28 4.70 -0.76
CA THR A 480 -9.79 4.12 0.49
C THR A 480 -8.59 4.91 0.97
N TYR A 481 -8.43 4.98 2.29
CA TYR A 481 -7.25 5.58 2.90
C TYR A 481 -6.84 4.76 4.11
N TYR A 482 -5.54 4.77 4.38
CA TYR A 482 -4.92 3.92 5.35
C TYR A 482 -4.18 4.77 6.38
N LEU A 483 -4.22 4.32 7.62
CA LEU A 483 -3.43 4.87 8.71
C LEU A 483 -2.98 3.72 9.59
N THR A 484 -1.73 3.74 10.00
CA THR A 484 -1.22 2.87 11.07
C THR A 484 -0.55 3.76 12.09
N ALA A 485 -0.75 3.47 13.35
CA ALA A 485 -0.03 4.09 14.46
C ALA A 485 0.54 2.99 15.36
N ALA A 486 1.79 3.12 15.79
CA ALA A 486 2.50 2.13 16.59
C ALA A 486 3.55 2.79 17.49
N ALA A 487 3.97 2.09 18.55
CA ALA A 487 5.05 2.56 19.42
C ALA A 487 6.45 2.41 18.78
N GLU A 488 6.54 1.64 17.69
CA GLU A 488 7.76 1.35 16.95
C GLU A 488 7.62 1.80 15.50
N PRO A 489 8.73 2.05 14.77
CA PRO A 489 8.70 2.46 13.37
C PRO A 489 7.89 1.49 12.49
N ILE A 490 7.05 2.06 11.63
CA ILE A 490 6.20 1.30 10.70
C ILE A 490 6.94 1.18 9.36
N ARG A 491 7.21 -0.05 8.92
CA ARG A 491 8.02 -0.33 7.71
C ARG A 491 7.25 -0.89 6.52
N THR A 492 5.93 -1.05 6.65
CA THR A 492 5.11 -1.73 5.64
C THR A 492 4.52 -0.75 4.62
N HIS A 493 5.18 -0.58 3.47
CA HIS A 493 4.69 0.27 2.37
C HIS A 493 3.80 -0.50 1.38
N CYS A 494 2.68 -1.03 1.86
CA CYS A 494 1.69 -1.77 1.06
C CYS A 494 0.30 -1.70 1.70
N GLU A 495 -0.77 -1.98 0.93
CA GLU A 495 -2.13 -2.04 1.46
C GLU A 495 -2.30 -2.97 2.67
N LEU A 496 -3.10 -2.52 3.63
CA LEU A 496 -3.35 -3.23 4.86
C LEU A 496 -4.35 -4.39 4.67
N ASN A 497 -3.88 -5.63 4.90
CA ASN A 497 -4.75 -6.80 5.04
C ASN A 497 -5.27 -7.00 6.45
N PHE A 498 -4.64 -6.38 7.44
CA PHE A 498 -5.01 -6.48 8.85
C PHE A 498 -5.26 -5.06 9.35
N VAL A 499 -6.47 -4.81 9.85
CA VAL A 499 -6.89 -3.50 10.39
C VAL A 499 -7.73 -3.68 11.64
N ASP A 500 -7.72 -2.68 12.50
CA ASP A 500 -8.37 -2.65 13.80
C ASP A 500 -9.60 -1.74 13.80
N PHE A 501 -9.63 -0.78 12.86
CA PHE A 501 -10.75 0.15 12.68
C PHE A 501 -11.11 0.37 11.21
N VAL A 502 -12.40 0.26 10.87
CA VAL A 502 -12.92 0.51 9.52
C VAL A 502 -14.03 1.56 9.56
N PRO A 503 -13.73 2.84 9.30
CA PRO A 503 -14.77 3.85 9.13
C PRO A 503 -15.35 3.85 7.72
N LEU A 504 -16.68 3.86 7.66
CA LEU A 504 -17.49 3.91 6.45
C LEU A 504 -18.23 5.25 6.41
N ASN A 505 -17.76 6.17 5.56
CA ASN A 505 -18.42 7.46 5.36
C ASN A 505 -19.73 7.32 4.56
N ASP A 506 -19.94 6.17 3.93
CA ASP A 506 -21.18 5.80 3.24
C ASP A 506 -21.40 4.29 3.38
N VAL A 507 -22.61 3.89 3.82
CA VAL A 507 -23.02 2.47 3.94
C VAL A 507 -23.04 1.76 2.57
N ASN A 508 -23.15 2.50 1.47
CA ASN A 508 -23.06 1.96 0.11
C ASN A 508 -21.71 1.30 -0.18
N ALA A 509 -20.67 1.51 0.64
CA ALA A 509 -19.42 0.76 0.57
C ALA A 509 -19.65 -0.77 0.57
N PHE A 510 -20.69 -1.27 1.26
CA PHE A 510 -21.06 -2.68 1.26
C PHE A 510 -21.62 -3.19 -0.08
N ASN A 511 -22.12 -2.31 -0.94
CA ASN A 511 -22.62 -2.67 -2.27
C ASN A 511 -21.47 -2.82 -3.29
N LEU A 512 -20.32 -2.23 -3.00
CA LEU A 512 -19.15 -2.21 -3.88
C LEU A 512 -18.18 -3.36 -3.59
N GLY A 513 -18.27 -3.95 -2.40
CA GLY A 513 -17.42 -5.06 -1.96
C GLY A 513 -17.58 -5.32 -0.47
N ASN A 514 -16.64 -6.05 0.12
CA ASN A 514 -16.61 -6.31 1.56
C ASN A 514 -15.66 -5.33 2.26
N PRO A 515 -16.14 -4.20 2.81
CA PRO A 515 -15.28 -3.23 3.47
C PRO A 515 -14.72 -3.75 4.81
N LEU A 516 -15.27 -4.83 5.38
CA LEU A 516 -14.81 -5.46 6.62
C LEU A 516 -13.69 -6.49 6.39
N LYS A 517 -13.26 -6.73 5.14
CA LYS A 517 -12.19 -7.69 4.84
C LYS A 517 -10.90 -7.33 5.57
N GLY A 518 -10.40 -8.20 6.44
CA GLY A 518 -9.16 -7.96 7.19
C GLY A 518 -9.34 -7.24 8.53
N LEU A 519 -10.58 -6.84 8.88
CA LEU A 519 -10.88 -6.31 10.20
C LEU A 519 -10.70 -7.41 11.25
N GLN A 520 -9.83 -7.14 12.22
CA GLN A 520 -9.49 -8.09 13.27
C GLN A 520 -10.69 -8.41 14.18
N PRO A 521 -10.77 -9.64 14.72
CA PRO A 521 -11.75 -9.96 15.75
C PRO A 521 -11.66 -8.99 16.94
N GLY A 522 -12.81 -8.51 17.43
CA GLY A 522 -12.87 -7.49 18.48
C GLY A 522 -12.58 -6.05 18.00
N GLY A 523 -12.21 -5.86 16.73
CA GLY A 523 -12.05 -4.54 16.12
C GLY A 523 -13.37 -3.76 16.01
N ALA A 524 -13.28 -2.54 15.48
CA ALA A 524 -14.44 -1.66 15.36
C ALA A 524 -14.70 -1.21 13.91
N THR A 525 -15.96 -0.96 13.59
CA THR A 525 -16.35 -0.26 12.37
C THR A 525 -17.20 0.94 12.73
N PHE A 526 -17.03 2.05 12.01
CA PHE A 526 -17.89 3.22 12.12
C PHE A 526 -18.79 3.32 10.89
N ILE A 527 -20.07 3.62 11.09
CA ILE A 527 -21.06 3.77 10.02
C ILE A 527 -21.66 5.17 10.11
N GLN A 528 -21.51 5.93 9.03
CA GLN A 528 -22.27 7.16 8.82
C GLN A 528 -23.76 6.82 8.70
N ALA A 529 -24.56 7.21 9.69
CA ALA A 529 -25.98 6.87 9.76
C ALA A 529 -26.82 8.10 10.17
N ARG A 530 -27.96 8.31 9.50
CA ARG A 530 -28.91 9.39 9.84
C ARG A 530 -29.86 8.99 10.98
N GLN A 531 -30.03 7.70 11.17
CA GLN A 531 -30.93 7.11 12.14
C GLN A 531 -30.31 7.17 13.54
N SER A 532 -31.13 7.52 14.53
CA SER A 532 -30.74 7.49 15.95
C SER A 532 -31.02 6.13 16.59
N ASP A 533 -32.01 5.37 16.10
CA ASP A 533 -32.32 4.04 16.61
C ASP A 533 -31.28 3.00 16.14
N PRO A 534 -30.54 2.35 17.06
CA PRO A 534 -29.56 1.33 16.71
C PRO A 534 -30.13 0.14 15.94
N ARG A 535 -31.43 -0.16 16.06
CA ARG A 535 -32.09 -1.25 15.31
C ARG A 535 -32.20 -0.93 13.82
N GLU A 536 -32.51 0.33 13.48
CA GLU A 536 -32.59 0.77 12.09
C GLU A 536 -31.21 0.78 11.43
N VAL A 537 -30.19 1.25 12.17
CA VAL A 537 -28.79 1.21 11.69
C VAL A 537 -28.35 -0.23 11.44
N TRP A 538 -28.65 -1.14 12.37
CA TRP A 538 -28.34 -2.56 12.21
C TRP A 538 -29.07 -3.20 11.02
N ALA A 539 -30.36 -2.89 10.82
CA ALA A 539 -31.16 -3.41 9.72
C ALA A 539 -30.62 -2.98 8.35
N ASN A 540 -30.03 -1.78 8.24
CA ASN A 540 -29.44 -1.26 7.00
C ASN A 540 -28.10 -1.92 6.62
N ILE A 541 -27.46 -2.68 7.52
CA ILE A 541 -26.24 -3.43 7.21
C ILE A 541 -26.62 -4.73 6.49
N PRO A 542 -26.02 -5.04 5.32
CA PRO A 542 -26.32 -6.27 4.60
C PRO A 542 -26.04 -7.54 5.42
N GLU A 543 -26.85 -8.58 5.23
CA GLU A 543 -26.80 -9.80 6.03
C GLU A 543 -25.42 -10.49 6.02
N TYR A 544 -24.71 -10.47 4.89
CA TYR A 544 -23.35 -11.02 4.84
C TYR A 544 -22.39 -10.29 5.80
N ALA A 545 -22.52 -8.96 5.92
CA ALA A 545 -21.69 -8.14 6.80
C ALA A 545 -22.13 -8.32 8.26
N ARG A 546 -23.44 -8.40 8.54
CA ARG A 546 -23.96 -8.72 9.89
C ARG A 546 -23.42 -10.05 10.41
N ARG A 547 -23.34 -11.09 9.56
CA ARG A 547 -22.71 -12.37 9.90
C ARG A 547 -21.23 -12.23 10.25
N ILE A 548 -20.47 -11.43 9.50
CA ILE A 548 -19.06 -11.16 9.80
C ILE A 548 -18.93 -10.43 11.14
N ILE A 549 -19.75 -9.42 11.38
CA ILE A 549 -19.77 -8.63 12.62
C ILE A 549 -20.04 -9.51 13.83
N ARG A 550 -21.07 -10.37 13.74
CA ARG A 550 -21.40 -11.34 14.80
C ARG A 550 -20.23 -12.31 15.04
N ARG A 551 -19.75 -12.97 13.98
CA ARG A 551 -18.71 -14.01 14.05
C ARG A 551 -17.40 -13.50 14.65
N ASN A 552 -16.99 -12.30 14.26
CA ASN A 552 -15.72 -11.72 14.67
C ASN A 552 -15.85 -10.80 15.90
N ASN A 553 -17.03 -10.75 16.52
CA ASN A 553 -17.30 -9.85 17.66
C ASN A 553 -16.90 -8.39 17.39
N ILE A 554 -17.25 -7.87 16.21
CA ILE A 554 -16.91 -6.50 15.80
C ILE A 554 -17.84 -5.51 16.49
N ARG A 555 -17.27 -4.41 16.99
CA ARG A 555 -17.99 -3.27 17.54
C ARG A 555 -18.52 -2.38 16.42
N VAL A 556 -19.78 -1.96 16.51
CA VAL A 556 -20.42 -1.12 15.48
C VAL A 556 -20.73 0.25 16.06
N LEU A 557 -19.93 1.23 15.69
CA LEU A 557 -20.09 2.64 16.04
C LEU A 557 -20.90 3.35 14.95
N TYR A 558 -21.74 4.31 15.33
CA TYR A 558 -22.51 5.10 14.37
C TYR A 558 -22.75 6.53 14.86
N LEU A 559 -22.88 7.44 13.89
CA LEU A 559 -23.17 8.87 14.08
C LEU A 559 -23.60 9.50 12.75
N ASP A 560 -24.42 10.55 12.79
CA ASP A 560 -24.64 11.41 11.61
C ASP A 560 -23.57 12.52 11.54
N ALA A 561 -22.37 12.14 11.13
CA ALA A 561 -21.26 13.10 10.96
C ALA A 561 -21.57 14.19 9.93
N ALA A 562 -22.39 13.89 8.92
CA ALA A 562 -22.84 14.86 7.92
C ALA A 562 -23.80 15.91 8.48
N ALA A 563 -24.70 15.55 9.40
CA ALA A 563 -25.54 16.52 10.10
C ALA A 563 -24.70 17.45 10.99
N ILE A 564 -23.82 16.88 11.82
CA ILE A 564 -22.91 17.65 12.68
C ILE A 564 -22.06 18.63 11.85
N ALA A 565 -21.48 18.15 10.75
CA ALA A 565 -20.65 18.98 9.89
C ALA A 565 -21.44 20.15 9.26
N ARG A 566 -22.72 19.95 8.89
CA ARG A 566 -23.59 21.03 8.39
C ARG A 566 -23.95 22.05 9.46
N GLU A 567 -24.16 21.59 10.70
CA GLU A 567 -24.53 22.46 11.83
C GLU A 567 -23.35 23.30 12.35
N VAL A 568 -22.14 22.74 12.31
CA VAL A 568 -20.94 23.37 12.88
C VAL A 568 -20.19 24.25 11.88
N ALA A 569 -20.22 23.92 10.59
CA ALA A 569 -19.45 24.68 9.60
C ALA A 569 -20.04 26.08 9.36
N SER A 570 -19.26 27.11 9.69
CA SER A 570 -19.62 28.49 9.37
C SER A 570 -19.59 28.80 7.86
N GLU A 571 -18.76 28.06 7.11
CA GLU A 571 -18.61 28.23 5.66
C GLU A 571 -19.29 27.09 4.87
N PRO A 572 -20.13 27.39 3.86
CA PRO A 572 -20.82 26.38 3.07
C PRO A 572 -19.88 25.34 2.41
N ASP A 573 -18.73 25.79 1.92
CA ASP A 573 -17.74 24.93 1.23
C ASP A 573 -17.05 23.94 2.18
N LEU A 574 -17.14 24.15 3.50
CA LEU A 574 -16.54 23.28 4.51
C LEU A 574 -17.51 22.21 5.02
N GLN A 575 -18.82 22.38 4.86
CA GLN A 575 -19.84 21.45 5.37
C GLN A 575 -19.59 19.99 4.97
N VAL A 576 -19.15 19.75 3.73
CA VAL A 576 -18.85 18.40 3.25
C VAL A 576 -17.53 17.88 3.79
N ARG A 577 -16.51 18.74 3.92
CA ARG A 577 -15.16 18.34 4.34
C ARG A 577 -15.04 18.12 5.85
N MET A 578 -15.84 18.83 6.65
CA MET A 578 -15.82 18.74 8.11
C MET A 578 -16.34 17.40 8.64
N GLN A 579 -17.02 16.59 7.81
CA GLN A 579 -17.39 15.21 8.17
C GLN A 579 -16.19 14.39 8.63
N GLY A 580 -15.04 14.55 7.96
CA GLY A 580 -13.83 13.85 8.37
C GLY A 580 -13.26 14.36 9.70
N ILE A 581 -13.51 15.62 10.06
CA ILE A 581 -13.09 16.17 11.36
C ILE A 581 -13.99 15.65 12.49
N VAL A 582 -15.28 15.43 12.23
CA VAL A 582 -16.14 14.68 13.15
C VAL A 582 -15.62 13.24 13.31
N LEU A 583 -15.22 12.59 12.21
CA LEU A 583 -14.63 11.26 12.24
C LEU A 583 -13.33 11.19 13.06
N LEU A 584 -12.54 12.26 13.13
CA LEU A 584 -11.39 12.32 14.04
C LEU A 584 -11.84 12.16 15.51
N GLY A 585 -12.93 12.81 15.93
CA GLY A 585 -13.50 12.63 17.27
C GLY A 585 -13.93 11.18 17.52
N VAL A 586 -14.61 10.56 16.54
CA VAL A 586 -14.99 9.15 16.57
C VAL A 586 -13.76 8.24 16.66
N PHE A 587 -12.73 8.51 15.87
CA PHE A 587 -11.48 7.76 15.85
C PHE A 587 -10.81 7.80 17.23
N LEU A 588 -10.67 8.99 17.83
CA LEU A 588 -10.11 9.14 19.17
C LEU A 588 -10.90 8.34 20.22
N LYS A 589 -12.24 8.31 20.12
CA LYS A 589 -13.10 7.51 21.00
C LYS A 589 -12.96 6.00 20.77
N ALA A 590 -12.78 5.59 19.51
CA ALA A 590 -12.68 4.18 19.12
C ALA A 590 -11.30 3.57 19.45
N THR A 591 -10.25 4.40 19.49
CA THR A 591 -8.87 3.94 19.69
C THR A 591 -8.55 3.65 21.16
N PRO A 592 -7.62 2.70 21.43
CA PRO A 592 -7.17 2.39 22.79
C PRO A 592 -6.18 3.43 23.36
N PHE A 593 -5.70 4.39 22.56
CA PHE A 593 -4.59 5.27 22.94
C PHE A 593 -4.88 6.15 24.16
N LEU A 594 -6.13 6.60 24.32
CA LEU A 594 -6.54 7.42 25.46
C LEU A 594 -6.46 6.65 26.78
N GLN A 595 -6.86 5.39 26.77
CA GLN A 595 -6.80 4.52 27.95
C GLN A 595 -5.34 4.23 28.33
N ALA A 596 -4.45 4.11 27.34
CA ALA A 596 -3.03 3.83 27.55
C ALA A 596 -2.25 5.00 28.19
N ARG A 597 -2.63 6.26 27.91
CA ARG A 597 -1.94 7.46 28.43
C ARG A 597 -2.63 8.13 29.62
N GLN A 598 -3.81 7.63 30.05
CA GLN A 598 -4.60 8.20 31.16
C GLN A 598 -4.90 9.71 31.01
N LEU A 599 -5.00 10.22 29.78
CA LEU A 599 -5.30 11.63 29.53
C LEU A 599 -6.77 11.92 29.87
N SER A 600 -7.01 13.04 30.56
CA SER A 600 -8.36 13.56 30.71
C SER A 600 -8.92 14.05 29.36
N GLN A 601 -10.25 14.14 29.27
CA GLN A 601 -10.89 14.65 28.05
C GLN A 601 -10.49 16.12 27.75
N GLU A 602 -10.21 16.92 28.78
CA GLU A 602 -9.76 18.31 28.61
C GLU A 602 -8.35 18.38 28.02
N GLU A 603 -7.40 17.58 28.54
CA GLU A 603 -6.03 17.50 28.01
C GLU A 603 -6.01 17.01 26.56
N LEU A 604 -6.85 16.01 26.25
CA LEU A 604 -7.02 15.53 24.88
C LEU A 604 -7.46 16.67 23.95
N MET A 605 -8.51 17.40 24.32
CA MET A 605 -9.06 18.46 23.47
C MET A 605 -8.09 19.64 23.33
N ALA A 606 -7.30 19.96 24.36
CA ALA A 606 -6.24 20.95 24.27
C ALA A 606 -5.12 20.52 23.29
N GLY A 607 -4.73 19.24 23.31
CA GLY A 607 -3.77 18.67 22.36
C GLY A 607 -4.27 18.68 20.91
N VAL A 608 -5.55 18.34 20.72
CA VAL A 608 -6.23 18.46 19.42
C VAL A 608 -6.25 19.91 18.93
N GLU A 609 -6.62 20.86 19.79
CA GLU A 609 -6.68 22.28 19.43
C GLU A 609 -5.31 22.80 18.97
N LYS A 610 -4.23 22.46 19.69
CA LYS A 610 -2.85 22.82 19.30
C LYS A 610 -2.52 22.34 17.87
N SER A 611 -2.92 21.11 17.54
CA SER A 611 -2.70 20.52 16.22
C SER A 611 -3.58 21.17 15.14
N LEU A 612 -4.85 21.44 15.43
CA LEU A 612 -5.75 22.13 14.52
C LEU A 612 -5.28 23.56 14.22
N ARG A 613 -4.73 24.27 15.21
CA ARG A 613 -4.12 25.60 15.02
C ARG A 613 -2.93 25.56 14.06
N LYS A 614 -2.09 24.52 14.12
CA LYS A 614 -0.97 24.33 13.16
C LYS A 614 -1.47 24.20 11.71
N TYR A 615 -2.60 23.52 11.49
CA TYR A 615 -3.16 23.31 10.15
C TYR A 615 -4.04 24.45 9.64
N PHE A 616 -4.90 25.00 10.50
CA PHE A 616 -5.96 25.92 10.10
C PHE A 616 -5.78 27.35 10.62
N GLY A 617 -4.79 27.61 11.47
CA GLY A 617 -4.57 28.93 12.08
C GLY A 617 -4.29 30.05 11.08
N LYS A 618 -3.81 29.73 9.87
CA LYS A 618 -3.63 30.70 8.78
C LYS A 618 -4.94 31.10 8.08
N ARG A 619 -6.06 30.42 8.33
CA ARG A 619 -7.36 30.72 7.72
C ARG A 619 -8.13 31.74 8.56
N SER A 620 -8.62 31.34 9.73
CA SER A 620 -9.28 32.22 10.71
C SER A 620 -9.45 31.50 12.05
N GLU A 621 -9.64 32.28 13.13
CA GLU A 621 -9.93 31.72 14.45
C GLU A 621 -11.27 30.95 14.47
N GLN A 622 -12.28 31.46 13.76
CA GLN A 622 -13.58 30.80 13.67
C GLN A 622 -13.46 29.41 13.05
N VAL A 623 -12.67 29.24 11.98
CA VAL A 623 -12.44 27.93 11.37
C VAL A 623 -11.80 26.96 12.36
N VAL A 624 -10.86 27.41 13.20
CA VAL A 624 -10.25 26.57 14.25
C VAL A 624 -11.31 26.11 15.25
N GLN A 625 -12.16 27.03 15.73
CA GLN A 625 -13.22 26.72 16.71
C GLN A 625 -14.31 25.79 16.15
N ASP A 626 -14.70 25.97 14.89
CA ASP A 626 -15.63 25.06 14.21
C ASP A 626 -15.05 23.65 14.14
N ASN A 627 -13.78 23.52 13.76
CA ASN A 627 -13.12 22.21 13.70
C ASN A 627 -13.02 21.56 15.10
N LEU A 628 -12.68 22.34 16.13
CA LEU A 628 -12.62 21.83 17.50
C LEU A 628 -13.99 21.36 18.01
N THR A 629 -15.05 22.11 17.70
CA THR A 629 -16.43 21.75 18.03
C THR A 629 -16.84 20.46 17.32
N ALA A 630 -16.50 20.31 16.04
CA ALA A 630 -16.76 19.09 15.27
C ALA A 630 -16.07 17.87 15.88
N VAL A 631 -14.81 17.98 16.33
CA VAL A 631 -14.10 16.90 17.03
C VAL A 631 -14.79 16.55 18.34
N ARG A 632 -15.15 17.56 19.16
CA ARG A 632 -15.83 17.33 20.45
C ARG A 632 -17.13 16.58 20.27
N ARG A 633 -17.98 17.02 19.34
CA ARG A 633 -19.26 16.38 19.02
C ARG A 633 -19.06 14.96 18.50
N GLY A 634 -18.10 14.75 17.60
CA GLY A 634 -17.73 13.41 17.13
C GLY A 634 -17.31 12.45 18.24
N TYR A 635 -16.59 12.96 19.25
CA TYR A 635 -16.14 12.17 20.39
C TYR A 635 -17.25 11.87 21.41
N SER A 636 -18.15 12.82 21.67
CA SER A 636 -19.19 12.71 22.70
C SER A 636 -20.50 12.11 22.21
N GLU A 637 -20.86 12.33 20.94
CA GLU A 637 -22.17 11.92 20.40
C GLU A 637 -22.14 10.56 19.70
N VAL A 638 -20.96 10.00 19.41
CA VAL A 638 -20.86 8.67 18.79
C VAL A 638 -21.47 7.60 19.68
N GLN A 639 -22.32 6.76 19.08
CA GLN A 639 -23.01 5.67 19.76
C GLN A 639 -22.49 4.32 19.28
N GLU A 640 -22.67 3.29 20.11
CA GLU A 640 -22.34 1.91 19.79
C GLU A 640 -23.62 1.07 19.79
N ILE A 641 -23.83 0.26 18.75
CA ILE A 641 -25.00 -0.63 18.68
C ILE A 641 -24.88 -1.65 19.82
N PRO A 642 -25.87 -1.72 20.75
CA PRO A 642 -25.84 -2.68 21.85
C PRO A 642 -25.70 -4.12 21.37
N ARG A 643 -24.87 -4.91 22.06
CA ARG A 643 -24.60 -6.31 21.69
C ARG A 643 -25.86 -7.16 21.60
N ALA A 644 -26.83 -6.92 22.47
CA ALA A 644 -28.12 -7.60 22.46
C ALA A 644 -28.90 -7.42 21.15
N ILE A 645 -28.74 -6.29 20.45
CA ILE A 645 -29.36 -6.05 19.13
C ILE A 645 -28.62 -6.83 18.05
N ILE A 646 -27.29 -6.82 18.09
CA ILE A 646 -26.45 -7.56 17.15
C ILE A 646 -26.73 -9.07 17.25
N GLU A 647 -26.91 -9.60 18.46
CA GLU A 647 -27.10 -11.04 18.72
C GLU A 647 -28.55 -11.51 18.62
N ALA A 648 -29.53 -10.60 18.52
CA ALA A 648 -30.92 -10.99 18.36
C ALA A 648 -31.13 -11.84 17.09
N GLU A 649 -31.78 -12.99 17.24
CA GLU A 649 -32.19 -13.84 16.11
C GLU A 649 -33.31 -13.15 15.32
N GLU A 650 -33.09 -12.97 14.01
CA GLU A 650 -34.15 -12.56 13.09
C GLU A 650 -35.08 -13.77 12.88
N LYS A 651 -36.23 -13.79 13.55
CA LYS A 651 -37.30 -14.75 13.25
C LYS A 651 -37.89 -14.43 11.88
N ILE A 652 -37.45 -15.14 10.85
CA ILE A 652 -38.13 -15.14 9.55
C ILE A 652 -39.39 -16.00 9.70
N SER A 653 -40.56 -15.36 9.78
CA SER A 653 -41.86 -16.05 9.72
C SER A 653 -42.35 -16.06 8.28
N VAL A 654 -42.52 -17.26 7.69
CA VAL A 654 -43.20 -17.43 6.40
C VAL A 654 -44.70 -17.58 6.66
N ASP A 655 -45.52 -16.66 6.15
CA ASP A 655 -46.98 -16.82 6.20
C ASP A 655 -47.40 -17.92 5.24
N THR A 656 -47.78 -19.07 5.80
CA THR A 656 -48.18 -20.26 5.04
C THR A 656 -49.69 -20.35 4.83
N ASN A 657 -50.48 -19.36 5.28
CA ASN A 657 -51.95 -19.32 5.12
C ASN A 657 -52.67 -20.62 5.54
N GLY A 658 -52.12 -21.35 6.52
CA GLY A 658 -52.69 -22.61 7.01
C GLY A 658 -52.60 -23.79 6.03
N ARG A 659 -51.79 -23.69 4.95
CA ARG A 659 -51.57 -24.80 4.00
C ARG A 659 -50.84 -25.96 4.65
N LEU A 660 -51.08 -27.16 4.13
CA LEU A 660 -50.36 -28.38 4.48
C LEU A 660 -49.27 -28.67 3.44
N VAL A 661 -48.30 -29.49 3.80
CA VAL A 661 -47.21 -29.91 2.89
C VAL A 661 -47.74 -30.49 1.58
N ARG A 662 -48.81 -31.31 1.62
CA ARG A 662 -49.41 -31.89 0.41
C ARG A 662 -49.93 -30.86 -0.61
N ASP A 663 -50.22 -29.64 -0.16
CA ASP A 663 -50.79 -28.58 -1.00
C ASP A 663 -49.69 -27.88 -1.83
N VAL A 664 -48.41 -28.13 -1.54
CA VAL A 664 -47.26 -27.45 -2.14
C VAL A 664 -46.19 -28.42 -2.66
N MET A 665 -46.04 -29.59 -2.04
CA MET A 665 -45.00 -30.55 -2.42
C MET A 665 -45.13 -31.01 -3.87
N HIS A 666 -44.00 -31.39 -4.48
CA HIS A 666 -44.01 -32.19 -5.69
C HIS A 666 -44.43 -33.62 -5.36
N SER A 667 -45.46 -34.12 -6.03
CA SER A 667 -45.98 -35.47 -5.81
C SER A 667 -45.18 -36.49 -6.61
N GLY A 668 -44.78 -37.59 -5.96
CA GLY A 668 -43.88 -38.58 -6.53
C GLY A 668 -42.41 -38.29 -6.22
N VAL A 669 -41.60 -39.34 -6.21
CA VAL A 669 -40.16 -39.25 -5.98
C VAL A 669 -39.41 -39.98 -7.07
N VAL A 670 -38.33 -39.37 -7.54
CA VAL A 670 -37.33 -40.09 -8.34
C VAL A 670 -36.43 -40.82 -7.37
N ALA A 671 -36.42 -42.13 -7.47
CA ALA A 671 -35.71 -42.99 -6.54
C ALA A 671 -34.68 -43.88 -7.25
N CYS A 672 -33.63 -44.25 -6.52
CA CYS A 672 -32.64 -45.24 -6.92
C CYS A 672 -32.34 -46.18 -5.74
N HIS A 673 -31.65 -47.29 -6.01
CA HIS A 673 -31.14 -48.19 -4.97
C HIS A 673 -29.70 -47.83 -4.58
N ALA A 674 -29.31 -48.22 -3.37
CA ALA A 674 -27.98 -48.04 -2.80
C ALA A 674 -26.83 -48.48 -3.72
N ASP A 675 -27.05 -49.50 -4.56
CA ASP A 675 -26.12 -50.11 -5.51
C ASP A 675 -26.26 -49.60 -6.95
N THR A 676 -27.08 -48.56 -7.19
CA THR A 676 -27.27 -47.99 -8.53
C THR A 676 -25.99 -47.31 -9.01
N PRO A 677 -25.45 -47.61 -10.20
CA PRO A 677 -24.27 -46.92 -10.71
C PRO A 677 -24.49 -45.40 -10.76
N LEU A 678 -23.59 -44.62 -10.15
CA LEU A 678 -23.74 -43.17 -10.00
C LEU A 678 -23.96 -42.42 -11.32
N PRO A 679 -23.35 -42.78 -12.47
CA PRO A 679 -23.68 -42.16 -13.76
C PRO A 679 -25.16 -42.24 -14.14
N LYS A 680 -25.87 -43.31 -13.74
CA LYS A 680 -27.32 -43.42 -13.95
C LYS A 680 -28.10 -42.47 -13.03
N VAL A 681 -27.63 -42.24 -11.81
CA VAL A 681 -28.22 -41.26 -10.87
C VAL A 681 -28.02 -39.84 -11.38
N VAL A 682 -26.81 -39.49 -11.84
CA VAL A 682 -26.52 -38.18 -12.45
C VAL A 682 -27.36 -37.97 -13.71
N LYS A 683 -27.47 -38.99 -14.56
CA LYS A 683 -28.34 -38.94 -15.74
C LYS A 683 -29.81 -38.75 -15.37
N ALA A 684 -30.31 -39.47 -14.36
CA ALA A 684 -31.69 -39.30 -13.89
C ALA A 684 -31.95 -37.89 -13.32
N MET A 685 -30.97 -37.31 -12.61
CA MET A 685 -31.02 -35.91 -12.16
C MET A 685 -31.11 -34.93 -13.34
N ALA A 686 -30.27 -35.12 -14.37
CA ALA A 686 -30.23 -34.26 -15.55
C ALA A 686 -31.50 -34.38 -16.41
N ASP A 687 -31.91 -35.62 -16.74
CA ASP A 687 -33.05 -35.91 -17.61
C ASP A 687 -34.37 -35.40 -17.00
N GLN A 688 -34.52 -35.47 -15.68
CA GLN A 688 -35.72 -35.01 -14.96
C GLN A 688 -35.59 -33.60 -14.39
N GLN A 689 -34.46 -32.90 -14.65
CA GLN A 689 -34.16 -31.56 -14.15
C GLN A 689 -34.31 -31.40 -12.63
N ILE A 690 -33.92 -32.43 -11.87
CA ILE A 690 -33.97 -32.45 -10.40
C ILE A 690 -32.58 -32.41 -9.81
N SER A 691 -32.47 -31.86 -8.61
CA SER A 691 -31.19 -31.65 -7.92
C SER A 691 -30.91 -32.64 -6.78
N ALA A 692 -31.77 -33.65 -6.59
CA ALA A 692 -31.55 -34.77 -5.69
C ALA A 692 -32.41 -35.98 -6.07
N VAL A 693 -31.95 -37.17 -5.72
CA VAL A 693 -32.64 -38.46 -5.93
C VAL A 693 -32.73 -39.18 -4.58
N VAL A 694 -33.91 -39.73 -4.29
CA VAL A 694 -34.16 -40.48 -3.05
C VAL A 694 -33.55 -41.88 -3.18
N VAL A 695 -32.89 -42.37 -2.15
CA VAL A 695 -32.40 -43.76 -2.12
C VAL A 695 -33.41 -44.61 -1.34
N VAL A 696 -33.84 -45.70 -1.94
CA VAL A 696 -34.83 -46.62 -1.36
C VAL A 696 -34.33 -48.06 -1.35
N ASP A 697 -34.81 -48.83 -0.38
CA ASP A 697 -34.59 -50.26 -0.32
C ASP A 697 -35.39 -51.02 -1.42
N ARG A 698 -35.26 -52.34 -1.46
CA ARG A 698 -35.96 -53.20 -2.44
C ARG A 698 -37.49 -53.23 -2.25
N GLN A 699 -37.98 -52.77 -1.12
CA GLN A 699 -39.41 -52.70 -0.77
C GLN A 699 -39.99 -51.29 -1.00
N GLY A 700 -39.13 -50.32 -1.34
CA GLY A 700 -39.50 -48.94 -1.66
C GLY A 700 -39.49 -48.01 -0.44
N TYR A 701 -38.90 -48.41 0.69
CA TYR A 701 -38.76 -47.57 1.88
C TYR A 701 -37.49 -46.71 1.83
N LEU A 702 -37.56 -45.53 2.46
CA LEU A 702 -36.49 -44.54 2.46
C LEU A 702 -35.22 -45.05 3.17
N GLU A 703 -34.10 -45.10 2.45
CA GLU A 703 -32.76 -45.41 2.98
C GLU A 703 -31.83 -44.19 3.00
N GLY A 704 -32.03 -43.23 2.10
CA GLY A 704 -31.16 -42.07 1.99
C GLY A 704 -31.56 -41.04 0.94
N LEU A 705 -30.72 -40.04 0.74
CA LEU A 705 -30.87 -39.00 -0.27
C LEU A 705 -29.50 -38.65 -0.85
N VAL A 706 -29.38 -38.60 -2.17
CA VAL A 706 -28.20 -38.08 -2.87
C VAL A 706 -28.57 -36.76 -3.53
N SER A 707 -27.83 -35.68 -3.23
CA SER A 707 -28.03 -34.36 -3.81
C SER A 707 -26.89 -33.95 -4.75
N ALA A 708 -27.12 -32.93 -5.58
CA ALA A 708 -26.07 -32.34 -6.42
C ALA A 708 -24.85 -31.86 -5.60
N THR A 709 -25.07 -31.40 -4.36
CA THR A 709 -23.99 -31.02 -3.44
C THR A 709 -23.16 -32.21 -3.00
N ASP A 710 -23.78 -33.38 -2.80
CA ASP A 710 -23.07 -34.62 -2.43
C ASP A 710 -22.19 -35.11 -3.60
N LEU A 711 -22.66 -34.96 -4.84
CA LEU A 711 -21.87 -35.23 -6.05
C LEU A 711 -20.62 -34.32 -6.14
N VAL A 712 -20.79 -33.01 -5.94
CA VAL A 712 -19.69 -32.04 -5.96
C VAL A 712 -18.71 -32.29 -4.80
N ARG A 713 -19.21 -32.65 -3.61
CA ARG A 713 -18.36 -33.03 -2.48
C ARG A 713 -17.58 -34.31 -2.76
N ALA A 714 -18.20 -35.31 -3.38
CA ALA A 714 -17.53 -36.55 -3.77
C ALA A 714 -16.39 -36.27 -4.78
N GLU A 715 -16.59 -35.35 -5.72
CA GLU A 715 -15.54 -34.90 -6.67
C GLU A 715 -14.41 -34.12 -5.98
N ALA A 716 -14.74 -33.21 -5.06
CA ALA A 716 -13.76 -32.39 -4.34
C ALA A 716 -12.93 -33.16 -3.29
N SER A 717 -13.42 -34.31 -2.80
CA SER A 717 -12.78 -35.11 -1.74
C SER A 717 -11.79 -36.15 -2.29
N ASN A 718 -11.64 -36.25 -3.60
CA ASN A 718 -11.11 -37.45 -4.21
C ASN A 718 -9.57 -37.47 -4.32
N ARG A 719 -8.90 -38.00 -3.29
CA ARG A 719 -7.47 -38.38 -3.34
C ARG A 719 -7.22 -39.87 -3.65
N GLU A 720 -8.25 -40.72 -3.77
CA GLU A 720 -8.04 -42.18 -3.97
C GLU A 720 -9.01 -42.92 -4.92
N PHE A 721 -10.08 -42.32 -5.47
CA PHE A 721 -10.94 -43.00 -6.46
C PHE A 721 -10.67 -42.48 -7.87
N THR A 722 -10.06 -43.30 -8.73
CA THR A 722 -9.52 -42.86 -10.03
C THR A 722 -10.56 -42.53 -11.10
N THR A 723 -11.85 -42.86 -10.94
CA THR A 723 -12.94 -42.43 -11.85
C THR A 723 -14.32 -42.45 -11.17
N LEU A 724 -15.24 -41.53 -11.55
CA LEU A 724 -16.66 -41.48 -11.12
C LEU A 724 -17.52 -42.79 -11.19
N PRO A 725 -17.24 -43.80 -12.06
CA PRO A 725 -18.05 -45.02 -12.17
C PRO A 725 -18.06 -45.95 -10.95
N ASP A 726 -17.08 -45.86 -10.04
CA ASP A 726 -16.93 -46.78 -8.91
C ASP A 726 -17.62 -46.30 -7.61
N ILE A 727 -18.15 -45.08 -7.61
CA ILE A 727 -18.90 -44.53 -6.47
C ILE A 727 -20.36 -44.98 -6.61
N LEU A 728 -20.93 -45.51 -5.51
CA LEU A 728 -22.33 -45.88 -5.40
C LEU A 728 -23.06 -44.90 -4.47
N PRO A 729 -24.39 -44.71 -4.60
CA PRO A 729 -25.20 -43.90 -3.70
C PRO A 729 -24.94 -44.19 -2.22
N GLU A 730 -24.75 -45.45 -1.83
CA GLU A 730 -24.48 -45.82 -0.44
C GLU A 730 -23.22 -45.18 0.18
N HIS A 731 -22.25 -44.80 -0.66
CA HIS A 731 -21.00 -44.17 -0.24
C HIS A 731 -21.16 -42.68 0.06
N ILE A 732 -22.14 -42.02 -0.56
CA ILE A 732 -22.28 -40.55 -0.56
C ILE A 732 -23.63 -40.05 -0.06
N MET A 733 -24.62 -40.93 0.08
CA MET A 733 -25.98 -40.54 0.46
C MET A 733 -26.05 -40.07 1.92
N THR A 734 -26.90 -39.08 2.14
CA THR A 734 -27.33 -38.70 3.50
C THR A 734 -28.30 -39.77 4.01
N ARG A 735 -27.91 -40.52 5.04
CA ARG A 735 -28.74 -41.61 5.62
C ARG A 735 -29.82 -41.10 6.58
N ASN A 736 -29.47 -40.11 7.40
CA ASN A 736 -30.42 -39.46 8.30
C ASN A 736 -31.18 -38.36 7.56
N VAL A 737 -32.06 -38.77 6.63
CA VAL A 737 -32.86 -37.85 5.83
C VAL A 737 -33.90 -37.19 6.73
N ILE A 738 -33.96 -35.87 6.72
CA ILE A 738 -34.99 -35.13 7.44
C ILE A 738 -36.28 -35.16 6.62
N THR A 739 -37.33 -35.67 7.23
CA THR A 739 -38.60 -35.93 6.58
C THR A 739 -39.74 -35.08 7.14
N THR A 740 -40.79 -34.95 6.35
CA THR A 740 -42.07 -34.35 6.74
C THR A 740 -43.21 -35.26 6.29
N THR A 741 -44.42 -35.06 6.82
CA THR A 741 -45.61 -35.80 6.36
C THR A 741 -46.51 -34.93 5.48
N PRO A 742 -47.34 -35.52 4.58
CA PRO A 742 -48.26 -34.76 3.74
C PRO A 742 -49.30 -33.92 4.51
N THR A 743 -49.61 -34.33 5.75
CA THR A 743 -50.58 -33.67 6.63
C THR A 743 -49.93 -32.69 7.59
N GLU A 744 -48.61 -32.56 7.58
CA GLU A 744 -47.91 -31.61 8.43
C GLU A 744 -48.21 -30.17 7.98
N PRO A 745 -48.43 -29.21 8.90
CA PRO A 745 -48.54 -27.81 8.55
C PRO A 745 -47.31 -27.35 7.78
N LEU A 746 -47.52 -26.59 6.69
CA LEU A 746 -46.43 -26.11 5.86
C LEU A 746 -45.47 -25.21 6.66
N ALA A 747 -45.96 -24.48 7.67
CA ALA A 747 -45.13 -23.66 8.55
C ALA A 747 -44.08 -24.49 9.29
N ASP A 748 -44.47 -25.67 9.79
CA ASP A 748 -43.60 -26.56 10.54
C ASP A 748 -42.57 -27.21 9.61
N ALA A 749 -42.97 -27.57 8.40
CA ALA A 749 -42.05 -28.05 7.37
C ALA A 749 -41.05 -26.96 6.93
N VAL A 750 -41.48 -25.71 6.83
CA VAL A 750 -40.58 -24.57 6.57
C VAL A 750 -39.59 -24.37 7.72
N ASN A 751 -40.05 -24.46 8.97
CA ASN A 751 -39.17 -24.39 10.14
C ASN A 751 -38.12 -25.51 10.10
N LYS A 752 -38.50 -26.74 9.76
CA LYS A 752 -37.56 -27.86 9.57
C LYS A 752 -36.50 -27.56 8.51
N LEU A 753 -36.85 -26.90 7.40
CA LEU A 753 -35.88 -26.48 6.37
C LEU A 753 -34.89 -25.43 6.92
N ILE A 754 -35.40 -24.44 7.66
CA ILE A 754 -34.60 -23.34 8.24
C ILE A 754 -33.67 -23.86 9.34
N GLU A 755 -34.22 -24.58 10.33
CA GLU A 755 -33.50 -25.09 11.50
C GLU A 755 -32.36 -26.03 11.08
N ASN A 756 -32.63 -26.91 10.11
CA ASN A 756 -31.65 -27.89 9.65
C ASN A 756 -30.79 -27.40 8.49
N ARG A 757 -31.00 -26.16 8.02
CA ARG A 757 -30.25 -25.52 6.92
C ARG A 757 -30.18 -26.38 5.65
N ILE A 758 -31.31 -26.99 5.29
CA ILE A 758 -31.45 -27.87 4.12
C ILE A 758 -32.41 -27.27 3.10
N HIS A 759 -32.21 -27.59 1.83
CA HIS A 759 -32.99 -27.02 0.73
C HIS A 759 -34.25 -27.83 0.36
N ARG A 760 -34.43 -29.00 0.95
CA ARG A 760 -35.56 -29.89 0.67
C ARG A 760 -35.85 -30.83 1.82
N LEU A 761 -37.10 -31.27 1.92
CA LEU A 761 -37.57 -32.34 2.78
C LEU A 761 -38.12 -33.47 1.91
N VAL A 762 -37.82 -34.71 2.27
CA VAL A 762 -38.49 -35.87 1.69
C VAL A 762 -39.83 -36.04 2.41
N VAL A 763 -40.92 -36.00 1.66
CA VAL A 763 -42.26 -36.20 2.21
C VAL A 763 -42.53 -37.69 2.27
N VAL A 764 -42.82 -38.21 3.46
CA VAL A 764 -43.00 -39.64 3.70
C VAL A 764 -44.37 -39.95 4.29
N GLN A 765 -44.90 -41.12 3.96
CA GLN A 765 -46.03 -41.74 4.65
C GLN A 765 -45.52 -42.90 5.50
N PRO A 766 -45.84 -42.94 6.81
CA PRO A 766 -45.53 -44.08 7.66
C PRO A 766 -46.36 -45.29 7.24
N GLU A 767 -45.72 -46.43 6.96
CA GLU A 767 -46.35 -47.70 6.59
C GLU A 767 -45.60 -48.84 7.29
N ASN A 768 -46.29 -49.63 8.13
CA ASN A 768 -45.72 -50.78 8.86
C ASN A 768 -44.38 -50.51 9.58
N GLY A 769 -44.25 -49.34 10.22
CA GLY A 769 -43.04 -48.94 10.94
C GLY A 769 -41.89 -48.44 10.07
N HIS A 770 -42.09 -48.34 8.75
CA HIS A 770 -41.12 -47.83 7.78
C HIS A 770 -41.65 -46.55 7.11
N SER A 771 -40.74 -45.72 6.56
CA SER A 771 -41.11 -44.47 5.90
C SER A 771 -41.10 -44.64 4.38
N ARG A 772 -42.28 -44.55 3.76
CA ARG A 772 -42.41 -44.62 2.30
C ARG A 772 -42.39 -43.20 1.71
N PRO A 773 -41.42 -42.86 0.85
CA PRO A 773 -41.35 -41.54 0.23
C PRO A 773 -42.47 -41.36 -0.80
N VAL A 774 -43.23 -40.26 -0.68
CA VAL A 774 -44.40 -39.94 -1.51
C VAL A 774 -44.29 -38.59 -2.23
N GLY A 775 -43.32 -37.75 -1.87
CA GLY A 775 -43.06 -36.48 -2.52
C GLY A 775 -41.79 -35.78 -2.03
N ILE A 776 -41.49 -34.62 -2.58
CA ILE A 776 -40.42 -33.73 -2.12
C ILE A 776 -40.99 -32.31 -1.94
N LEU A 777 -40.66 -31.67 -0.82
CA LEU A 777 -40.91 -30.25 -0.60
C LEU A 777 -39.57 -29.51 -0.66
N SER A 778 -39.37 -28.62 -1.63
CA SER A 778 -38.14 -27.86 -1.83
C SER A 778 -38.34 -26.35 -1.65
N VAL A 779 -37.24 -25.62 -1.48
CA VAL A 779 -37.25 -24.15 -1.46
C VAL A 779 -37.83 -23.56 -2.76
N THR A 780 -37.66 -24.25 -3.90
CA THR A 780 -38.26 -23.83 -5.18
C THR A 780 -39.78 -23.95 -5.16
N ASP A 781 -40.34 -24.97 -4.52
CA ASP A 781 -41.79 -25.12 -4.36
C ASP A 781 -42.36 -24.03 -3.44
N LEU A 782 -41.60 -23.66 -2.39
CA LEU A 782 -41.95 -22.54 -1.51
C LEU A 782 -41.86 -21.17 -2.21
N ALA A 783 -40.92 -21.00 -3.15
CA ALA A 783 -40.76 -19.76 -3.92
C ALA A 783 -41.91 -19.48 -4.89
N GLN A 784 -42.75 -20.48 -5.17
CA GLN A 784 -43.96 -20.32 -6.00
C GLN A 784 -45.16 -19.79 -5.18
N LEU A 785 -45.01 -19.64 -3.86
CA LEU A 785 -46.05 -19.05 -3.01
C LEU A 785 -46.07 -17.52 -3.18
N PRO A 786 -47.26 -16.88 -3.23
CA PRO A 786 -47.35 -15.43 -3.35
C PRO A 786 -46.73 -14.75 -2.12
N ILE A 787 -45.69 -13.95 -2.33
CA ILE A 787 -45.07 -13.12 -1.30
C ILE A 787 -45.96 -11.88 -1.10
N ARG A 788 -46.40 -11.59 0.13
CA ARG A 788 -46.87 -10.25 0.50
C ARG A 788 -45.71 -9.48 1.12
N SER A 789 -45.48 -8.27 0.59
CA SER A 789 -44.54 -7.27 1.10
C SER A 789 -44.94 -6.75 2.46
#